data_AF-A0A966CGM5-F1
#
_entry.id   AF-A0A966CGM5-F1
#
_cell.length_a   1.000
_cell.length_b   1.000
_cell.length_c   1.000
_cell.angle_alpha   90.00
_cell.angle_beta   90.00
_cell.angle_gamma   90.00
#
_symmetry.space_group_name_H-M   'P 1'
#
loop_
_entity.id
_entity.type
_entity.pdbx_description
1 polymer ?
#
loop_
_entity_poly.entity_id
_entity_poly.type
_entity_poly.pdbx_seq_one_letter_code
_entity_poly.pdbx_strand_id
1 'polypeptide(L)'
;NNSFTGETTNQINPHNPNSLNNEINTGISPTYNYFNSETTNQIAPHNPNSLNNKINTGISRNNSFTGETTNQINPHNPNSLNNEINTGISPNNNFTGETTNQINPHNPNSLNNEINTGISPDNNFTGETTNQINIKISPDNIDYLKDEIKNVNSPKKGYFPEEIIAQIPRQGLVFVQGDMGTGKTYLAEKIVAEFKAQGKYVLSPDSTRSLCQQSANRYGIYYKTHDDTTPIKNLRSKGIKTTYDSFAKYQDEAPDCIVFDEILSSENHLLLGETELTHNREEILYAVRNVVKNCIDKGGLVLCLDEMLLDFCIDLMKDFAGDIEPFIVVNHYRNNNYKSYQLLSPEDTKKILFTMPTLGLKPFYCCDSQKEVISLIQELSATFPDKNFKHIHQGNANLPENKELLDNPTLWLQHNQCDGLIVSPTIVCGFSIEGNFFDAVIGNFCGVLPVNQCRQMLRRIRSDIPRYVYASNHGLKYSNEFDFQEITDKAILKKKTKLDLLKLSSLIAKSNLPLEYMKVLHSMMNPETGKWQNIELITQSKYIGFTNAGKANYRENIFNELRDSGSTIIYNYSYEQFVAEFVEVGFTEESLHEHSQKDFKTIIKTHNDLVINHKAESISRGDTTKYDLESAQYVLKNRYAYNQKTHEPLYTEEDIASAQKFIYQDLFPCVELTPDFIKEYLLKDNGKLRSCERYYWLNNFSLLKKKETIKALNWLYNSRRLVYLENNHDDLLLEIHLLKVLDVQKFIDLDGCFTRKDKCIKSFFKRALKHKQELRDYFNITVTAKSNPIIILKKLLKSIGIKLQSKVRKVNKVNTRVYLIDQSYLDDDITQSVLKSYQIRNTALKSVKEKMKKISDSFEGNKKTETINNNKLEGDNNRYKNDSISYNNQVNSVAINKVTTEELKEGENCQIEKESSKGNKNSK
;
A
#
# COMPACT_ATOMS: atom_id res chain seq x y z
N ASN A 1 7.74 70.64 -4.07
CA ASN A 1 6.93 70.64 -5.31
C ASN A 1 7.35 69.54 -6.28
N ASN A 2 7.47 68.27 -5.83
CA ASN A 2 7.64 67.15 -6.75
C ASN A 2 6.52 66.16 -6.43
N SER A 3 5.44 66.22 -7.20
CA SER A 3 4.37 65.21 -7.24
C SER A 3 4.73 64.19 -8.32
N PHE A 4 4.60 62.89 -8.03
CA PHE A 4 4.81 61.84 -9.02
C PHE A 4 3.45 61.20 -9.38
N THR A 5 3.20 61.05 -10.67
CA THR A 5 2.05 60.33 -11.24
C THR A 5 2.55 59.23 -12.17
N GLY A 6 2.16 57.98 -11.96
CA GLY A 6 2.61 56.88 -12.85
C GLY A 6 1.80 55.58 -12.71
N GLU A 7 1.72 54.83 -13.81
CA GLU A 7 1.07 53.51 -13.90
C GLU A 7 2.12 52.40 -13.96
N THR A 8 1.89 51.29 -13.25
CA THR A 8 2.79 50.13 -13.22
C THR A 8 2.01 48.83 -13.44
N THR A 9 2.40 48.03 -14.43
CA THR A 9 1.75 46.73 -14.73
C THR A 9 2.75 45.58 -14.71
N ASN A 10 2.53 44.58 -13.87
CA ASN A 10 3.33 43.35 -13.79
C ASN A 10 2.49 42.13 -14.16
N GLN A 11 2.98 41.28 -15.06
CA GLN A 11 2.24 40.11 -15.52
C GLN A 11 3.13 38.86 -15.63
N ILE A 12 2.65 37.72 -15.12
CA ILE A 12 3.29 36.40 -15.22
C ILE A 12 2.32 35.40 -15.88
N ASN A 13 2.64 35.00 -17.12
CA ASN A 13 1.82 34.07 -17.93
C ASN A 13 2.68 32.88 -18.43
N PRO A 14 3.04 31.91 -17.57
CA PRO A 14 3.89 30.81 -17.97
C PRO A 14 3.16 29.78 -18.85
N HIS A 15 3.81 29.43 -19.96
CA HIS A 15 3.39 28.36 -20.87
C HIS A 15 4.29 27.10 -20.76
N ASN A 16 5.39 27.15 -20.00
CA ASN A 16 6.39 26.08 -19.91
C ASN A 16 6.04 25.06 -18.81
N PRO A 17 6.02 23.73 -19.06
CA PRO A 17 5.63 22.69 -18.12
C PRO A 17 6.44 22.56 -16.81
N ASN A 18 7.57 23.25 -16.69
CA ASN A 18 8.47 23.12 -15.52
C ASN A 18 8.36 24.27 -14.49
N SER A 19 7.49 25.27 -14.69
CA SER A 19 7.29 26.36 -13.72
C SER A 19 6.28 25.94 -12.63
N LEU A 20 6.78 25.65 -11.43
CA LEU A 20 5.94 25.15 -10.32
C LEU A 20 5.36 26.29 -9.43
N ASN A 21 6.12 27.37 -9.23
CA ASN A 21 5.73 28.51 -8.37
C ASN A 21 5.85 29.82 -9.15
N ASN A 22 4.80 30.65 -9.12
CA ASN A 22 4.79 31.99 -9.69
C ASN A 22 4.55 33.02 -8.59
N GLU A 23 5.39 34.05 -8.53
CA GLU A 23 5.29 35.06 -7.48
C GLU A 23 5.56 36.47 -8.03
N ILE A 24 4.68 37.42 -7.70
CA ILE A 24 4.89 38.85 -7.92
C ILE A 24 5.02 39.53 -6.56
N ASN A 25 6.14 40.21 -6.33
CA ASN A 25 6.38 41.02 -5.15
C ASN A 25 6.53 42.48 -5.56
N THR A 26 5.59 43.33 -5.15
CA THR A 26 5.59 44.77 -5.44
C THR A 26 5.60 45.58 -4.17
N GLY A 27 6.51 46.56 -4.13
CA GLY A 27 6.66 47.48 -3.01
C GLY A 27 6.70 48.91 -3.51
N ILE A 28 5.82 49.77 -2.99
CA ILE A 28 5.86 51.21 -3.27
C ILE A 28 6.50 51.91 -2.06
N SER A 29 7.60 52.61 -2.32
CA SER A 29 8.29 53.46 -1.35
C SER A 29 8.27 54.90 -1.87
N PRO A 30 7.27 55.72 -1.51
CA PRO A 30 7.19 57.08 -1.98
C PRO A 30 8.26 57.95 -1.30
N THR A 31 9.20 58.48 -2.08
CA THR A 31 10.15 59.53 -1.62
C THR A 31 9.58 60.94 -1.78
N TYR A 32 8.33 61.08 -2.24
CA TYR A 32 7.65 62.33 -2.57
C TYR A 32 6.47 62.61 -1.64
N ASN A 33 6.25 63.87 -1.28
CA ASN A 33 5.18 64.29 -0.34
C ASN A 33 3.76 64.01 -0.86
N TYR A 34 3.57 63.91 -2.18
CA TYR A 34 2.32 63.53 -2.84
C TYR A 34 2.63 62.56 -3.99
N PHE A 35 2.02 61.37 -3.95
CA PHE A 35 2.23 60.30 -4.92
C PHE A 35 0.87 59.79 -5.40
N ASN A 36 0.63 59.85 -6.72
CA ASN A 36 -0.56 59.25 -7.35
C ASN A 36 -0.13 58.09 -8.24
N SER A 37 -0.57 56.86 -7.99
CA SER A 37 -0.16 55.74 -8.87
C SER A 37 -1.19 54.64 -8.99
N GLU A 38 -1.30 54.09 -10.19
CA GLU A 38 -2.07 52.86 -10.44
C GLU A 38 -1.11 51.68 -10.59
N THR A 39 -1.37 50.60 -9.87
CA THR A 39 -0.55 49.38 -9.94
C THR A 39 -1.42 48.18 -10.26
N THR A 40 -1.12 47.46 -11.35
CA THR A 40 -1.82 46.24 -11.73
C THR A 40 -0.86 45.04 -11.71
N ASN A 41 -1.16 44.03 -10.91
CA ASN A 41 -0.42 42.77 -10.87
C ASN A 41 -1.31 41.62 -11.32
N GLN A 42 -0.84 40.81 -12.28
CA GLN A 42 -1.62 39.70 -12.80
C GLN A 42 -0.80 38.41 -12.97
N ILE A 43 -1.32 37.29 -12.46
CA ILE A 43 -0.77 35.95 -12.69
C ILE A 43 -1.82 35.10 -13.42
N ALA A 44 -1.54 34.68 -14.65
CA ALA A 44 -2.44 33.84 -15.44
C ALA A 44 -1.71 32.65 -16.10
N PRO A 45 -1.37 31.59 -15.33
CA PRO A 45 -0.68 30.43 -15.86
C PRO A 45 -1.59 29.61 -16.78
N HIS A 46 -1.05 29.24 -17.94
CA HIS A 46 -1.66 28.28 -18.88
C HIS A 46 -1.01 26.88 -18.79
N ASN A 47 0.07 26.73 -18.02
CA ASN A 47 0.81 25.48 -17.83
C ASN A 47 0.06 24.49 -16.91
N PRO A 48 -0.05 23.18 -17.27
CA PRO A 48 -0.62 22.10 -16.46
C PRO A 48 0.01 21.83 -15.08
N ASN A 49 1.23 22.31 -14.79
CA ASN A 49 1.97 21.97 -13.57
C ASN A 49 2.23 23.16 -12.62
N SER A 50 1.62 24.33 -12.85
CA SER A 50 1.74 25.46 -11.92
C SER A 50 0.96 25.18 -10.65
N LEU A 51 1.62 25.04 -9.51
CA LEU A 51 1.01 24.62 -8.24
C LEU A 51 0.68 25.79 -7.32
N ASN A 52 1.58 26.79 -7.22
CA ASN A 52 1.43 27.94 -6.32
C ASN A 52 1.53 29.26 -7.09
N ASN A 53 0.54 30.14 -6.91
CA ASN A 53 0.57 31.51 -7.43
C ASN A 53 0.43 32.50 -6.27
N LYS A 54 1.33 33.48 -6.17
CA LYS A 54 1.34 34.44 -5.06
C LYS A 54 1.57 35.86 -5.54
N ILE A 55 0.76 36.81 -5.06
CA ILE A 55 1.00 38.24 -5.23
C ILE A 55 1.15 38.88 -3.85
N ASN A 56 2.29 39.49 -3.57
CA ASN A 56 2.45 40.34 -2.40
C ASN A 56 2.60 41.81 -2.84
N THR A 57 1.75 42.69 -2.30
CA THR A 57 1.80 44.14 -2.48
C THR A 57 1.99 44.82 -1.14
N GLY A 58 2.91 45.77 -1.07
CA GLY A 58 3.19 46.53 0.14
C GLY A 58 3.44 48.01 -0.12
N ILE A 59 2.92 48.87 0.75
CA ILE A 59 3.27 50.31 0.76
C ILE A 59 4.07 50.60 2.03
N SER A 60 5.27 51.19 1.87
CA SER A 60 6.18 51.49 2.97
C SER A 60 6.49 52.99 3.09
N ARG A 61 6.33 53.53 4.32
CA ARG A 61 6.80 54.83 4.85
C ARG A 61 5.96 56.10 4.60
N ASN A 62 5.94 56.91 5.67
CA ASN A 62 5.32 58.22 5.91
C ASN A 62 5.18 59.14 4.69
N ASN A 63 4.06 59.08 3.97
CA ASN A 63 3.63 60.11 3.01
C ASN A 63 2.11 60.01 2.72
N SER A 64 1.53 61.03 2.09
CA SER A 64 0.14 61.00 1.61
C SER A 64 0.11 60.36 0.21
N PHE A 65 -0.58 59.23 0.09
CA PHE A 65 -0.68 58.46 -1.15
C PHE A 65 -2.11 58.47 -1.68
N THR A 66 -2.27 58.79 -2.96
CA THR A 66 -3.49 58.51 -3.72
C THR A 66 -3.20 57.42 -4.74
N GLY A 67 -4.12 56.50 -5.03
CA GLY A 67 -3.87 55.54 -6.10
C GLY A 67 -4.66 54.24 -6.01
N GLU A 68 -4.70 53.54 -7.14
CA GLU A 68 -5.44 52.29 -7.28
C GLU A 68 -4.48 51.10 -7.36
N THR A 69 -4.82 50.00 -6.69
CA THR A 69 -4.04 48.75 -6.78
C THR A 69 -4.96 47.60 -7.17
N THR A 70 -4.68 46.96 -8.29
CA THR A 70 -5.44 45.81 -8.78
C THR A 70 -4.55 44.56 -8.81
N ASN A 71 -4.90 43.53 -8.04
CA ASN A 71 -4.21 42.25 -8.04
C ASN A 71 -5.14 41.15 -8.56
N GLN A 72 -4.71 40.40 -9.56
CA GLN A 72 -5.51 39.32 -10.15
C GLN A 72 -4.73 38.01 -10.32
N ILE A 73 -5.32 36.90 -9.86
CA ILE A 73 -4.82 35.55 -10.12
C ILE A 73 -5.88 34.77 -10.90
N ASN A 74 -5.60 34.47 -12.17
CA ASN A 74 -6.52 33.83 -13.12
C ASN A 74 -5.90 32.56 -13.74
N PRO A 75 -5.72 31.47 -12.98
CA PRO A 75 -5.14 30.24 -13.51
C PRO A 75 -6.11 29.54 -14.45
N HIS A 76 -5.62 29.18 -15.64
CA HIS A 76 -6.40 28.50 -16.69
C HIS A 76 -6.23 26.97 -16.67
N ASN A 77 -5.48 26.41 -15.71
CA ASN A 77 -5.12 25.00 -15.62
C ASN A 77 -5.83 24.25 -14.47
N PRO A 78 -6.23 22.97 -14.65
CA PRO A 78 -6.79 22.12 -13.59
C PRO A 78 -5.95 21.89 -12.31
N ASN A 79 -4.62 22.03 -12.31
CA ASN A 79 -3.77 21.64 -11.16
C ASN A 79 -3.23 22.79 -10.28
N SER A 80 -3.79 23.99 -10.38
CA SER A 80 -3.42 25.10 -9.49
C SER A 80 -3.94 24.84 -8.08
N LEU A 81 -3.05 24.52 -7.12
CA LEU A 81 -3.44 24.12 -5.76
C LEU A 81 -3.62 25.31 -4.81
N ASN A 82 -2.69 26.27 -4.84
CA ASN A 82 -2.71 27.43 -3.94
C ASN A 82 -2.62 28.76 -4.72
N ASN A 83 -3.55 29.68 -4.46
CA ASN A 83 -3.52 31.05 -4.96
C ASN A 83 -3.63 32.02 -3.77
N GLU A 84 -2.66 32.92 -3.62
CA GLU A 84 -2.58 33.81 -2.46
C GLU A 84 -2.33 35.25 -2.90
N ILE A 85 -3.14 36.19 -2.41
CA ILE A 85 -2.90 37.62 -2.56
C ILE A 85 -2.72 38.22 -1.17
N ASN A 86 -1.55 38.79 -0.89
CA ASN A 86 -1.30 39.54 0.33
C ASN A 86 -1.13 41.03 0.00
N THR A 87 -1.89 41.87 0.66
CA THR A 87 -1.78 43.33 0.54
C THR A 87 -1.57 43.92 1.93
N GLY A 88 -0.58 44.81 2.09
CA GLY A 88 -0.21 45.36 3.38
C GLY A 88 0.14 46.84 3.33
N ILE A 89 -0.42 47.63 4.25
CA ILE A 89 -0.07 49.04 4.44
C ILE A 89 0.65 49.21 5.78
N SER A 90 1.88 49.74 5.73
CA SER A 90 2.69 50.02 6.92
C SER A 90 2.08 51.16 7.78
N PRO A 91 2.37 51.25 9.09
CA PRO A 91 1.85 52.31 9.98
C PRO A 91 2.32 53.74 9.60
N ASN A 92 1.57 54.76 10.02
CA ASN A 92 1.76 56.20 9.81
C ASN A 92 1.62 56.74 8.37
N ASN A 93 0.72 56.16 7.57
CA ASN A 93 0.40 56.62 6.21
C ASN A 93 -1.04 57.14 6.09
N ASN A 94 -1.23 58.22 5.32
CA ASN A 94 -2.55 58.67 4.86
C ASN A 94 -2.77 58.10 3.46
N PHE A 95 -3.71 57.16 3.32
CA PHE A 95 -4.01 56.51 2.04
C PHE A 95 -5.43 56.88 1.56
N THR A 96 -5.51 57.28 0.30
CA THR A 96 -6.74 57.69 -0.39
C THR A 96 -6.84 56.97 -1.74
N GLY A 97 -7.58 55.86 -1.84
CA GLY A 97 -7.64 55.12 -3.12
C GLY A 97 -8.35 53.77 -3.02
N GLU A 98 -8.38 53.03 -4.13
CA GLU A 98 -9.07 51.75 -4.23
C GLU A 98 -8.09 50.58 -4.32
N THR A 99 -8.38 49.48 -3.63
CA THR A 99 -7.62 48.23 -3.77
C THR A 99 -8.56 47.10 -4.17
N THR A 100 -8.32 46.49 -5.32
CA THR A 100 -9.12 45.39 -5.87
C THR A 100 -8.27 44.12 -5.95
N ASN A 101 -8.65 43.09 -5.20
CA ASN A 101 -8.00 41.78 -5.22
C ASN A 101 -8.99 40.74 -5.76
N GLN A 102 -8.61 40.04 -6.83
CA GLN A 102 -9.44 39.00 -7.44
C GLN A 102 -8.68 37.70 -7.66
N ILE A 103 -9.29 36.58 -7.27
CA ILE A 103 -8.83 35.24 -7.61
C ILE A 103 -9.94 34.56 -8.41
N ASN A 104 -9.71 34.29 -9.70
CA ASN A 104 -10.70 33.66 -10.58
C ASN A 104 -10.14 32.35 -11.16
N PRO A 105 -10.12 31.25 -10.39
CA PRO A 105 -9.67 29.98 -10.90
C PRO A 105 -10.70 29.39 -11.85
N HIS A 106 -10.25 28.94 -13.02
CA HIS A 106 -11.11 28.31 -14.01
C HIS A 106 -11.46 26.83 -13.69
N ASN A 107 -11.09 26.30 -12.51
CA ASN A 107 -11.32 24.89 -12.12
C ASN A 107 -11.71 24.73 -10.63
N PRO A 108 -12.61 23.79 -10.26
CA PRO A 108 -12.97 23.47 -8.86
C PRO A 108 -11.89 22.83 -7.96
N ASN A 109 -10.74 22.35 -8.48
CA ASN A 109 -9.74 21.63 -7.66
C ASN A 109 -8.68 22.53 -6.98
N SER A 110 -8.87 23.85 -6.96
CA SER A 110 -8.00 24.74 -6.16
C SER A 110 -8.31 24.53 -4.68
N LEU A 111 -7.33 24.06 -3.89
CA LEU A 111 -7.52 23.71 -2.48
C LEU A 111 -7.51 24.95 -1.56
N ASN A 112 -6.61 25.92 -1.82
CA ASN A 112 -6.52 27.16 -1.03
C ASN A 112 -6.51 28.39 -1.94
N ASN A 113 -7.55 29.22 -1.85
CA ASN A 113 -7.57 30.57 -2.42
C ASN A 113 -7.70 31.56 -1.27
N GLU A 114 -6.67 32.35 -1.01
CA GLU A 114 -6.61 33.27 0.13
C GLU A 114 -6.32 34.71 -0.33
N ILE A 115 -7.06 35.66 0.24
CA ILE A 115 -6.76 37.08 0.11
C ILE A 115 -6.59 37.65 1.51
N ASN A 116 -5.37 38.06 1.86
CA ASN A 116 -5.06 38.69 3.14
C ASN A 116 -4.80 40.19 2.93
N THR A 117 -5.60 41.03 3.60
CA THR A 117 -5.46 42.48 3.55
C THR A 117 -5.18 43.02 4.95
N GLY A 118 -3.99 43.57 5.17
CA GLY A 118 -3.56 44.12 6.46
C GLY A 118 -3.45 45.64 6.44
N ILE A 119 -4.26 46.33 7.24
CA ILE A 119 -4.14 47.76 7.51
C ILE A 119 -3.68 47.93 8.96
N SER A 120 -2.56 48.62 9.18
CA SER A 120 -2.09 48.93 10.54
C SER A 120 -3.04 49.94 11.23
N PRO A 121 -3.35 49.76 12.53
CA PRO A 121 -4.33 50.59 13.27
C PRO A 121 -3.95 52.07 13.39
N ASP A 122 -2.69 52.45 13.14
CA ASP A 122 -2.19 53.82 13.23
C ASP A 122 -2.30 54.61 11.91
N ASN A 123 -3.15 54.18 10.97
CA ASN A 123 -3.32 54.80 9.64
C ASN A 123 -4.68 55.47 9.46
N ASN A 124 -4.72 56.65 8.83
CA ASN A 124 -5.97 57.22 8.29
C ASN A 124 -6.17 56.70 6.86
N PHE A 125 -7.05 55.71 6.73
CA PHE A 125 -7.46 55.15 5.44
C PHE A 125 -8.81 55.72 5.01
N THR A 126 -8.86 56.35 3.84
CA THR A 126 -10.08 56.84 3.21
C THR A 126 -10.15 56.30 1.78
N GLY A 127 -10.68 55.09 1.62
CA GLY A 127 -10.70 54.36 0.36
C GLY A 127 -11.57 53.10 0.43
N GLU A 128 -11.75 52.41 -0.70
CA GLU A 128 -12.48 51.13 -0.76
C GLU A 128 -11.52 49.97 -1.02
N THR A 129 -11.75 48.83 -0.36
CA THR A 129 -11.02 47.59 -0.64
C THR A 129 -12.03 46.51 -1.03
N THR A 130 -11.89 45.98 -2.25
CA THR A 130 -12.74 44.91 -2.78
C THR A 130 -11.94 43.63 -2.92
N ASN A 131 -12.39 42.56 -2.26
CA ASN A 131 -11.80 41.22 -2.36
C ASN A 131 -12.85 40.29 -2.97
N GLN A 132 -12.53 39.61 -4.07
CA GLN A 132 -13.42 38.65 -4.71
C GLN A 132 -12.69 37.35 -5.06
N ILE A 133 -13.32 36.22 -4.77
CA ILE A 133 -12.87 34.90 -5.20
C ILE A 133 -14.00 34.29 -6.03
N ASN A 134 -13.84 34.24 -7.35
CA ASN A 134 -14.88 33.72 -8.26
C ASN A 134 -14.51 32.33 -8.76
N ILE A 135 -15.07 31.29 -8.13
CA ILE A 135 -14.88 29.90 -8.57
C ILE A 135 -15.88 29.63 -9.70
N LYS A 136 -15.42 29.44 -10.93
CA LYS A 136 -16.26 28.96 -12.04
C LYS A 136 -16.53 27.47 -11.83
N ILE A 137 -17.62 27.16 -11.15
CA ILE A 137 -18.18 25.81 -11.10
C ILE A 137 -19.05 25.64 -12.35
N SER A 138 -18.80 24.60 -13.14
CA SER A 138 -19.76 24.19 -14.19
C SER A 138 -21.08 23.82 -13.50
N PRO A 139 -22.22 24.40 -13.90
CA PRO A 139 -23.52 24.13 -13.23
C PRO A 139 -23.92 22.66 -13.21
N ASP A 140 -23.31 21.82 -14.04
CA ASP A 140 -23.72 20.42 -14.22
C ASP A 140 -23.18 19.43 -13.17
N ASN A 141 -22.49 19.87 -12.12
CA ASN A 141 -21.91 18.95 -11.11
C ASN A 141 -22.16 19.31 -9.64
N ILE A 142 -23.10 20.20 -9.30
CA ILE A 142 -23.40 20.57 -7.89
C ILE A 142 -24.90 20.45 -7.50
N ASP A 143 -25.76 19.89 -8.34
CA ASP A 143 -27.20 19.73 -8.01
C ASP A 143 -27.69 18.28 -7.89
N TYR A 144 -26.83 17.35 -7.46
CA TYR A 144 -27.32 16.10 -6.86
C TYR A 144 -26.98 16.07 -5.37
N LEU A 145 -28.04 16.13 -4.54
CA LEU A 145 -28.09 16.02 -3.08
C LEU A 145 -27.93 17.33 -2.27
N LYS A 146 -28.81 18.31 -2.52
CA LYS A 146 -29.20 19.32 -1.53
C LYS A 146 -30.69 19.25 -1.14
N ASP A 147 -31.27 18.06 -1.20
CA ASP A 147 -32.58 17.85 -0.59
C ASP A 147 -32.44 17.47 0.89
N GLU A 148 -33.23 18.19 1.69
CA GLU A 148 -33.19 18.33 3.13
C GLU A 148 -33.40 17.02 3.89
N ILE A 149 -32.47 16.67 4.78
CA ILE A 149 -32.81 16.02 6.05
C ILE A 149 -32.13 16.83 7.18
N LYS A 150 -32.76 17.94 7.56
CA LYS A 150 -32.45 18.66 8.79
C LYS A 150 -33.00 17.85 9.98
N ASN A 151 -32.11 17.56 10.93
CA ASN A 151 -32.40 17.15 12.31
C ASN A 151 -33.35 15.95 12.48
N VAL A 152 -32.80 14.76 12.32
CA VAL A 152 -33.40 13.54 12.87
C VAL A 152 -32.62 13.14 14.12
N ASN A 153 -33.30 13.21 15.27
CA ASN A 153 -32.70 12.91 16.57
C ASN A 153 -32.45 11.40 16.71
N SER A 154 -31.19 10.97 16.57
CA SER A 154 -30.76 9.65 17.00
C SER A 154 -30.65 9.57 18.53
N PRO A 155 -31.11 8.49 19.19
CA PRO A 155 -30.99 8.30 20.64
C PRO A 155 -29.53 8.21 21.13
N LYS A 156 -28.56 8.01 20.22
CA LYS A 156 -27.12 8.13 20.49
C LYS A 156 -26.53 9.17 19.53
N LYS A 157 -26.05 10.30 20.07
CA LYS A 157 -25.46 11.40 19.29
C LYS A 157 -24.41 10.88 18.31
N GLY A 158 -24.61 11.14 17.00
CA GLY A 158 -23.68 10.76 15.93
C GLY A 158 -23.92 9.39 15.27
N TYR A 159 -24.86 8.57 15.77
CA TYR A 159 -25.26 7.32 15.11
C TYR A 159 -26.23 7.58 13.95
N PHE A 160 -26.20 6.73 12.92
CA PHE A 160 -27.18 6.75 11.83
C PHE A 160 -28.62 6.62 12.39
N PRO A 161 -29.51 7.58 12.10
CA PRO A 161 -30.92 7.49 12.50
C PRO A 161 -31.62 6.30 11.83
N GLU A 162 -32.62 5.73 12.50
CA GLU A 162 -33.39 4.57 11.99
C GLU A 162 -34.10 4.92 10.66
N GLU A 163 -34.49 6.18 10.47
CA GLU A 163 -35.09 6.70 9.25
C GLU A 163 -34.13 6.65 8.06
N ILE A 164 -32.83 6.89 8.29
CA ILE A 164 -31.80 6.75 7.27
C ILE A 164 -31.52 5.28 6.97
N ILE A 165 -31.47 4.43 8.01
CA ILE A 165 -31.28 2.98 7.86
C ILE A 165 -32.41 2.36 7.02
N ALA A 166 -33.64 2.87 7.20
CA ALA A 166 -34.82 2.44 6.45
C ALA A 166 -34.79 2.83 4.96
N GLN A 167 -34.07 3.90 4.60
CA GLN A 167 -33.92 4.34 3.21
C GLN A 167 -32.84 3.56 2.43
N ILE A 168 -31.96 2.85 3.13
CA ILE A 168 -30.90 2.05 2.49
C ILE A 168 -31.54 0.87 1.73
N PRO A 169 -31.28 0.72 0.43
CA PRO A 169 -31.87 -0.36 -0.35
C PRO A 169 -31.41 -1.73 0.18
N ARG A 170 -32.29 -2.72 0.10
CA ARG A 170 -32.01 -4.12 0.50
C ARG A 170 -31.58 -5.00 -0.68
N GLN A 171 -31.14 -4.37 -1.77
CA GLN A 171 -30.59 -4.99 -2.97
C GLN A 171 -29.60 -4.04 -3.64
N GLY A 172 -28.72 -4.57 -4.49
CA GLY A 172 -27.72 -3.79 -5.22
C GLY A 172 -26.43 -3.57 -4.42
N LEU A 173 -25.61 -2.62 -4.88
CA LEU A 173 -24.35 -2.25 -4.25
C LEU A 173 -24.52 -0.99 -3.42
N VAL A 174 -24.23 -1.06 -2.12
CA VAL A 174 -24.39 0.03 -1.16
C VAL A 174 -23.05 0.32 -0.48
N PHE A 175 -22.71 1.60 -0.42
CA PHE A 175 -21.59 2.08 0.37
C PHE A 175 -22.06 2.99 1.50
N VAL A 176 -21.47 2.83 2.68
CA VAL A 176 -21.70 3.70 3.83
C VAL A 176 -20.37 4.22 4.34
N GLN A 177 -20.16 5.53 4.19
CA GLN A 177 -19.05 6.26 4.77
C GLN A 177 -19.47 6.93 6.07
N GLY A 178 -18.62 6.89 7.07
CA GLY A 178 -18.82 7.69 8.28
C GLY A 178 -17.66 7.58 9.26
N ASP A 179 -17.42 8.60 10.07
CA ASP A 179 -16.27 8.65 10.97
C ASP A 179 -16.22 7.46 11.98
N MET A 180 -15.08 7.16 12.62
CA MET A 180 -15.05 6.07 13.61
C MET A 180 -15.97 6.38 14.80
N GLY A 181 -16.71 5.36 15.26
CA GLY A 181 -17.64 5.53 16.38
C GLY A 181 -18.97 6.22 16.02
N THR A 182 -19.28 6.38 14.73
CA THR A 182 -20.57 6.93 14.25
C THR A 182 -21.65 5.87 13.99
N GLY A 183 -21.47 4.66 14.51
CA GLY A 183 -22.49 3.61 14.43
C GLY A 183 -22.61 2.88 13.09
N LYS A 184 -21.62 2.92 12.19
CA LYS A 184 -21.64 2.12 10.93
C LYS A 184 -21.92 0.63 11.17
N THR A 185 -21.19 0.03 12.11
CA THR A 185 -21.39 -1.38 12.47
C THR A 185 -22.76 -1.63 13.13
N TYR A 186 -23.34 -0.63 13.80
CA TYR A 186 -24.71 -0.72 14.33
C TYR A 186 -25.77 -0.72 13.22
N LEU A 187 -25.58 0.13 12.20
CA LEU A 187 -26.39 0.11 10.99
C LEU A 187 -26.32 -1.26 10.30
N ALA A 188 -25.12 -1.82 10.15
CA ALA A 188 -24.95 -3.15 9.55
C ALA A 188 -25.62 -4.25 10.37
N GLU A 189 -25.51 -4.19 11.70
CA GLU A 189 -26.20 -5.10 12.63
C GLU A 189 -27.71 -5.11 12.43
N LYS A 190 -28.34 -3.93 12.24
CA LYS A 190 -29.78 -3.81 11.96
C LYS A 190 -30.16 -4.45 10.62
N ILE A 191 -29.41 -4.14 9.56
CA ILE A 191 -29.66 -4.72 8.23
C ILE A 191 -29.50 -6.24 8.28
N VAL A 192 -28.43 -6.74 8.89
CA VAL A 192 -28.20 -8.19 9.03
C VAL A 192 -29.33 -8.86 9.82
N ALA A 193 -29.81 -8.24 10.90
CA ALA A 193 -30.93 -8.75 11.69
C ALA A 193 -32.21 -8.90 10.85
N GLU A 194 -32.52 -7.95 9.97
CA GLU A 194 -33.67 -8.04 9.06
C GLU A 194 -33.56 -9.21 8.07
N PHE A 195 -32.40 -9.38 7.42
CA PHE A 195 -32.17 -10.51 6.51
C PHE A 195 -32.31 -11.84 7.25
N LYS A 196 -31.73 -11.95 8.44
CA LYS A 196 -31.84 -13.16 9.26
C LYS A 196 -33.26 -13.45 9.71
N ALA A 197 -34.03 -12.44 10.09
CA ALA A 197 -35.43 -12.60 10.46
C ALA A 197 -36.28 -13.15 9.29
N GLN A 198 -35.87 -12.88 8.06
CA GLN A 198 -36.48 -13.41 6.83
C GLN A 198 -35.92 -14.79 6.41
N GLY A 199 -35.02 -15.39 7.20
CA GLY A 199 -34.34 -16.64 6.86
C GLY A 199 -33.35 -16.53 5.69
N LYS A 200 -32.96 -15.31 5.31
CA LYS A 200 -32.02 -15.04 4.22
C LYS A 200 -30.58 -15.28 4.64
N TYR A 201 -29.77 -15.75 3.69
CA TYR A 201 -28.37 -16.09 3.89
C TYR A 201 -27.49 -14.83 3.87
N VAL A 202 -26.88 -14.52 5.02
CA VAL A 202 -25.90 -13.44 5.16
C VAL A 202 -24.48 -14.03 5.15
N LEU A 203 -23.57 -13.44 4.38
CA LEU A 203 -22.15 -13.77 4.39
C LEU A 203 -21.32 -12.51 4.67
N SER A 204 -20.33 -12.58 5.55
CA SER A 204 -19.47 -11.43 5.82
C SER A 204 -18.01 -11.88 5.96
N PRO A 205 -17.14 -11.53 5.01
CA PRO A 205 -15.71 -11.76 5.16
C PRO A 205 -15.03 -10.67 6.02
N ASP A 206 -13.78 -10.93 6.42
CA ASP A 206 -12.91 -9.98 7.10
C ASP A 206 -11.42 -10.36 7.03
N SER A 207 -10.53 -9.43 7.38
CA SER A 207 -9.06 -9.57 7.27
C SER A 207 -8.43 -10.38 8.41
N THR A 208 -9.01 -10.34 9.62
CA THR A 208 -8.42 -10.98 10.81
C THR A 208 -9.40 -11.85 11.56
N ARG A 209 -8.87 -12.84 12.29
CA ARG A 209 -9.68 -13.75 13.12
C ARG A 209 -10.39 -13.03 14.26
N SER A 210 -9.73 -12.05 14.89
CA SER A 210 -10.30 -11.26 15.99
C SER A 210 -11.49 -10.42 15.50
N LEU A 211 -11.34 -9.73 14.37
CA LEU A 211 -12.45 -8.98 13.75
C LEU A 211 -13.61 -9.91 13.40
N CYS A 212 -13.33 -11.08 12.82
CA CYS A 212 -14.37 -12.04 12.51
C CYS A 212 -15.15 -12.45 13.77
N GLN A 213 -14.47 -12.80 14.86
CA GLN A 213 -15.13 -13.22 16.10
C GLN A 213 -16.03 -12.12 16.67
N GLN A 214 -15.53 -10.88 16.72
CA GLN A 214 -16.28 -9.75 17.28
C GLN A 214 -17.48 -9.37 16.42
N SER A 215 -17.28 -9.21 15.11
CA SER A 215 -18.36 -8.86 14.19
C SER A 215 -19.39 -9.99 14.07
N ALA A 216 -18.96 -11.26 14.16
CA ALA A 216 -19.89 -12.39 14.22
C ALA A 216 -20.80 -12.34 15.46
N ASN A 217 -20.23 -12.10 16.64
CA ASN A 217 -20.99 -11.96 17.88
C ASN A 217 -21.98 -10.79 17.77
N ARG A 218 -21.54 -9.66 17.22
CA ARG A 218 -22.37 -8.46 17.07
C ARG A 218 -23.52 -8.65 16.09
N TYR A 219 -23.25 -9.23 14.91
CA TYR A 219 -24.27 -9.54 13.92
C TYR A 219 -25.14 -10.75 14.29
N GLY A 220 -24.75 -11.49 15.35
CA GLY A 220 -25.35 -12.74 15.75
C GLY A 220 -25.25 -13.83 14.68
N ILE A 221 -24.21 -13.82 13.84
CA ILE A 221 -24.00 -14.82 12.77
C ILE A 221 -22.93 -15.84 13.17
N TYR A 222 -22.89 -16.98 12.48
CA TYR A 222 -21.94 -18.04 12.81
C TYR A 222 -20.53 -17.72 12.30
N TYR A 223 -19.55 -17.65 13.21
CA TYR A 223 -18.15 -17.53 12.81
C TYR A 223 -17.60 -18.90 12.38
N LYS A 224 -17.40 -19.07 11.07
CA LYS A 224 -16.79 -20.27 10.50
C LYS A 224 -15.27 -20.09 10.40
N THR A 225 -14.54 -20.75 11.28
CA THR A 225 -13.07 -20.74 11.26
C THR A 225 -12.52 -21.60 10.12
N HIS A 226 -11.23 -21.45 9.81
CA HIS A 226 -10.56 -22.23 8.76
C HIS A 226 -10.71 -23.75 8.96
N ASP A 227 -10.64 -24.21 10.21
CA ASP A 227 -10.60 -25.63 10.60
C ASP A 227 -12.00 -26.21 10.85
N ASP A 228 -13.03 -25.38 10.81
CA ASP A 228 -14.41 -25.83 10.90
C ASP A 228 -14.78 -26.62 9.63
N THR A 229 -15.12 -27.90 9.81
CA THR A 229 -15.48 -28.82 8.72
C THR A 229 -16.98 -28.86 8.40
N THR A 230 -17.80 -28.10 9.15
CA THR A 230 -19.25 -28.05 8.95
C THR A 230 -19.55 -27.58 7.51
N PRO A 231 -20.36 -28.32 6.74
CA PRO A 231 -20.70 -27.92 5.37
C PRO A 231 -21.35 -26.53 5.34
N ILE A 232 -20.91 -25.66 4.42
CA ILE A 232 -21.41 -24.26 4.28
C ILE A 232 -22.94 -24.23 4.17
N LYS A 233 -23.51 -25.15 3.38
CA LYS A 233 -24.97 -25.30 3.23
C LYS A 233 -25.74 -25.45 4.55
N ASN A 234 -25.13 -26.06 5.57
CA ASN A 234 -25.77 -26.27 6.89
C ASN A 234 -25.73 -25.02 7.77
N LEU A 235 -24.94 -24.01 7.39
CA LEU A 235 -24.74 -22.78 8.15
C LEU A 235 -25.44 -21.57 7.53
N ARG A 236 -25.95 -21.67 6.30
CA ARG A 236 -26.61 -20.56 5.59
C ARG A 236 -27.72 -19.89 6.40
N SER A 237 -28.56 -20.67 7.09
CA SER A 237 -29.65 -20.16 7.92
C SER A 237 -29.19 -19.40 9.17
N LYS A 238 -27.94 -19.62 9.62
CA LYS A 238 -27.33 -18.89 10.74
C LYS A 238 -26.64 -17.60 10.29
N GLY A 239 -26.42 -17.43 8.98
CA GLY A 239 -25.44 -16.49 8.44
C GLY A 239 -24.02 -16.93 8.76
N ILE A 240 -23.05 -16.46 7.98
CA ILE A 240 -21.64 -16.89 8.10
C ILE A 240 -20.72 -15.67 8.13
N LYS A 241 -19.86 -15.59 9.14
CA LYS A 241 -18.66 -14.73 9.15
C LYS A 241 -17.44 -15.60 8.85
N THR A 242 -16.49 -15.12 8.06
CA THR A 242 -15.25 -15.87 7.73
C THR A 242 -14.08 -14.93 7.43
N THR A 243 -12.86 -15.45 7.40
CA THR A 243 -11.67 -14.69 7.00
C THR A 243 -11.43 -14.78 5.50
N TYR A 244 -10.86 -13.73 4.88
CA TYR A 244 -10.45 -13.76 3.47
C TYR A 244 -9.55 -14.95 3.11
N ASP A 245 -8.61 -15.31 3.99
CA ASP A 245 -7.70 -16.45 3.81
C ASP A 245 -8.42 -17.81 3.60
N SER A 246 -9.69 -17.92 4.00
CA SER A 246 -10.52 -19.12 3.81
C SER A 246 -11.60 -18.95 2.72
N PHE A 247 -11.66 -17.79 2.07
CA PHE A 247 -12.80 -17.40 1.24
C PHE A 247 -12.92 -18.18 -0.08
N ALA A 248 -11.83 -18.79 -0.56
CA ALA A 248 -11.85 -19.68 -1.72
C ALA A 248 -12.91 -20.80 -1.61
N LYS A 249 -13.20 -21.27 -0.39
CA LYS A 249 -14.22 -22.29 -0.11
C LYS A 249 -15.66 -21.86 -0.45
N TYR A 250 -15.89 -20.57 -0.66
CA TYR A 250 -17.21 -19.96 -0.85
C TYR A 250 -17.49 -19.56 -2.30
N GLN A 251 -16.59 -19.84 -3.25
CA GLN A 251 -16.68 -19.36 -4.64
C GLN A 251 -18.02 -19.61 -5.37
N ASP A 252 -18.75 -20.66 -4.98
CA ASP A 252 -20.03 -21.07 -5.57
C ASP A 252 -21.24 -20.59 -4.77
N GLU A 253 -21.03 -19.82 -3.70
CA GLU A 253 -22.10 -19.31 -2.86
C GLU A 253 -22.79 -18.10 -3.50
N ALA A 254 -24.09 -17.99 -3.24
CA ALA A 254 -24.93 -16.87 -3.63
C ALA A 254 -25.68 -16.36 -2.39
N PRO A 255 -25.06 -15.54 -1.53
CA PRO A 255 -25.67 -14.97 -0.33
C PRO A 255 -26.66 -13.85 -0.66
N ASP A 256 -27.71 -13.70 0.13
CA ASP A 256 -28.73 -12.64 -0.04
C ASP A 256 -28.21 -11.28 0.42
N CYS A 257 -27.27 -11.28 1.35
CA CYS A 257 -26.55 -10.09 1.80
C CYS A 257 -25.08 -10.43 2.03
N ILE A 258 -24.19 -9.60 1.48
CA ILE A 258 -22.76 -9.59 1.79
C ILE A 258 -22.42 -8.32 2.55
N VAL A 259 -21.72 -8.45 3.68
CA VAL A 259 -21.24 -7.29 4.45
C VAL A 259 -19.72 -7.26 4.45
N PHE A 260 -19.18 -6.21 3.84
CA PHE A 260 -17.78 -5.83 3.89
C PHE A 260 -17.60 -4.68 4.88
N ASP A 261 -17.23 -5.01 6.12
CA ASP A 261 -16.85 -4.02 7.12
C ASP A 261 -15.38 -3.61 6.90
N GLU A 262 -15.08 -2.32 7.06
CA GLU A 262 -13.76 -1.74 6.75
C GLU A 262 -13.28 -2.12 5.32
N ILE A 263 -14.07 -1.80 4.28
CA ILE A 263 -13.79 -2.21 2.89
C ILE A 263 -12.40 -1.75 2.40
N LEU A 264 -11.92 -0.57 2.83
CA LEU A 264 -10.59 -0.08 2.46
C LEU A 264 -9.49 -1.00 2.98
N SER A 265 -9.63 -1.48 4.22
CA SER A 265 -8.70 -2.43 4.84
C SER A 265 -8.83 -3.82 4.20
N SER A 266 -10.06 -4.23 3.91
CA SER A 266 -10.41 -5.50 3.29
C SER A 266 -9.79 -5.66 1.89
N GLU A 267 -9.97 -4.68 1.02
CA GLU A 267 -9.37 -4.67 -0.32
C GLU A 267 -7.85 -4.57 -0.26
N ASN A 268 -7.30 -3.76 0.64
CA ASN A 268 -5.85 -3.71 0.86
C ASN A 268 -5.31 -5.09 1.27
N HIS A 269 -6.00 -5.80 2.17
CA HIS A 269 -5.62 -7.17 2.55
C HIS A 269 -5.72 -8.13 1.36
N LEU A 270 -6.81 -8.09 0.60
CA LEU A 270 -6.99 -8.90 -0.60
C LEU A 270 -5.89 -8.67 -1.65
N LEU A 271 -5.46 -7.43 -1.87
CA LEU A 271 -4.52 -7.06 -2.94
C LEU A 271 -3.05 -7.08 -2.50
N LEU A 272 -2.76 -6.78 -1.22
CA LEU A 272 -1.41 -6.54 -0.70
C LEU A 272 -1.08 -7.35 0.57
N GLY A 273 -2.04 -8.05 1.17
CA GLY A 273 -1.85 -8.79 2.43
C GLY A 273 -0.79 -9.88 2.34
N GLU A 274 0.05 -10.00 3.38
CA GLU A 274 1.18 -10.94 3.46
C GLU A 274 0.85 -12.25 4.23
N THR A 275 -0.43 -12.59 4.41
CA THR A 275 -0.89 -13.81 5.13
C THR A 275 -0.93 -15.05 4.22
N GLU A 276 -1.76 -16.06 4.49
CA GLU A 276 -1.91 -17.21 3.57
C GLU A 276 -2.42 -16.77 2.18
N LEU A 277 -3.04 -15.59 2.11
CA LEU A 277 -3.33 -14.88 0.87
C LEU A 277 -2.13 -14.79 -0.07
N THR A 278 -0.88 -14.68 0.40
CA THR A 278 0.27 -14.65 -0.51
C THR A 278 0.46 -15.94 -1.28
N HIS A 279 -0.24 -17.03 -0.97
CA HIS A 279 -0.12 -18.27 -1.73
C HIS A 279 -1.31 -18.47 -2.67
N ASN A 280 -2.50 -17.97 -2.29
CA ASN A 280 -3.76 -18.23 -2.98
C ASN A 280 -4.55 -16.96 -3.36
N ARG A 281 -3.91 -15.79 -3.42
CA ARG A 281 -4.55 -14.47 -3.62
C ARG A 281 -5.55 -14.46 -4.76
N GLU A 282 -5.16 -15.02 -5.89
CA GLU A 282 -5.96 -14.99 -7.12
C GLU A 282 -7.21 -15.86 -7.01
N GLU A 283 -7.09 -17.05 -6.40
CA GLU A 283 -8.23 -17.94 -6.13
C GLU A 283 -9.22 -17.26 -5.18
N ILE A 284 -8.71 -16.55 -4.17
CA ILE A 284 -9.53 -15.83 -3.21
C ILE A 284 -10.20 -14.61 -3.85
N LEU A 285 -9.49 -13.80 -4.65
CA LEU A 285 -10.07 -12.68 -5.38
C LEU A 285 -11.15 -13.14 -6.35
N TYR A 286 -10.92 -14.26 -7.04
CA TYR A 286 -11.92 -14.88 -7.91
C TYR A 286 -13.17 -15.29 -7.12
N ALA A 287 -13.00 -15.95 -5.96
CA ALA A 287 -14.10 -16.33 -5.10
C ALA A 287 -14.89 -15.09 -4.60
N VAL A 288 -14.21 -14.02 -4.19
CA VAL A 288 -14.86 -12.76 -3.78
C VAL A 288 -15.66 -12.17 -4.93
N ARG A 289 -15.05 -12.01 -6.12
CA ARG A 289 -15.72 -11.50 -7.32
C ARG A 289 -16.97 -12.31 -7.65
N ASN A 290 -16.87 -13.64 -7.70
CA ASN A 290 -18.00 -14.50 -8.02
C ASN A 290 -19.12 -14.40 -7.00
N VAL A 291 -18.78 -14.41 -5.71
CA VAL A 291 -19.79 -14.34 -4.64
C VAL A 291 -20.49 -12.98 -4.64
N VAL A 292 -19.76 -11.89 -4.90
CA VAL A 292 -20.33 -10.55 -5.12
C VAL A 292 -21.27 -10.55 -6.32
N LYS A 293 -20.82 -11.06 -7.48
CA LYS A 293 -21.64 -11.13 -8.69
C LYS A 293 -22.88 -12.00 -8.51
N ASN A 294 -22.74 -13.17 -7.91
CA ASN A 294 -23.84 -14.08 -7.60
C ASN A 294 -24.86 -13.44 -6.65
N CYS A 295 -24.40 -12.65 -5.67
CA CYS A 295 -25.28 -11.89 -4.78
C CYS A 295 -26.10 -10.86 -5.56
N ILE A 296 -25.46 -10.08 -6.44
CA ILE A 296 -26.12 -9.06 -7.25
C ILE A 296 -27.10 -9.68 -8.25
N ASP A 297 -26.69 -10.73 -8.98
CA ASP A 297 -27.48 -11.34 -10.05
C ASP A 297 -28.80 -11.94 -9.57
N LYS A 298 -28.86 -12.36 -8.31
CA LYS A 298 -30.10 -12.86 -7.70
C LYS A 298 -30.93 -11.78 -7.00
N GLY A 299 -30.52 -10.51 -7.07
CA GLY A 299 -31.19 -9.39 -6.39
C GLY A 299 -30.86 -9.23 -4.91
N GLY A 300 -29.69 -9.72 -4.46
CA GLY A 300 -29.17 -9.54 -3.11
C GLY A 300 -28.49 -8.17 -2.89
N LEU A 301 -28.04 -7.95 -1.65
CA LEU A 301 -27.39 -6.72 -1.19
C LEU A 301 -25.89 -6.92 -0.97
N VAL A 302 -25.05 -6.07 -1.55
CA VAL A 302 -23.63 -5.93 -1.18
C VAL A 302 -23.47 -4.63 -0.40
N LEU A 303 -23.18 -4.73 0.90
CA LEU A 303 -23.03 -3.60 1.82
C LEU A 303 -21.56 -3.41 2.20
N CYS A 304 -20.98 -2.29 1.78
CA CYS A 304 -19.60 -1.89 2.06
C CYS A 304 -19.57 -0.73 3.04
N LEU A 305 -18.76 -0.83 4.11
CA LEU A 305 -18.68 0.16 5.17
C LEU A 305 -17.23 0.62 5.35
N ASP A 306 -16.99 1.93 5.46
CA ASP A 306 -15.67 2.45 5.83
C ASP A 306 -15.74 3.81 6.53
N GLU A 307 -14.64 4.20 7.17
CA GLU A 307 -14.41 5.60 7.55
C GLU A 307 -14.12 6.48 6.35
N MET A 308 -13.31 5.97 5.43
CA MET A 308 -12.85 6.68 4.25
C MET A 308 -13.10 5.82 3.03
N LEU A 309 -14.03 6.25 2.19
CA LEU A 309 -14.22 5.66 0.87
C LEU A 309 -13.36 6.42 -0.13
N LEU A 310 -12.48 5.68 -0.81
CA LEU A 310 -11.69 6.18 -1.91
C LEU A 310 -12.33 5.70 -3.21
N ASP A 311 -12.29 6.53 -4.26
CA ASP A 311 -12.92 6.22 -5.56
C ASP A 311 -12.51 4.85 -6.08
N PHE A 312 -11.24 4.48 -5.91
CA PHE A 312 -10.74 3.19 -6.38
C PHE A 312 -11.22 1.96 -5.61
N CYS A 313 -11.70 2.14 -4.37
CA CYS A 313 -12.39 1.07 -3.65
C CYS A 313 -13.78 0.85 -4.23
N ILE A 314 -14.45 1.95 -4.56
CA ILE A 314 -15.75 1.91 -5.23
C ILE A 314 -15.59 1.26 -6.60
N ASP A 315 -14.59 1.66 -7.39
CA ASP A 315 -14.33 1.12 -8.73
C ASP A 315 -14.16 -0.41 -8.73
N LEU A 316 -13.40 -0.96 -7.78
CA LEU A 316 -13.14 -2.39 -7.72
C LEU A 316 -14.43 -3.19 -7.44
N MET A 317 -15.21 -2.74 -6.48
CA MET A 317 -16.47 -3.40 -6.12
C MET A 317 -17.57 -3.19 -7.16
N LYS A 318 -17.60 -2.04 -7.86
CA LYS A 318 -18.46 -1.81 -9.04
C LYS A 318 -18.15 -2.85 -10.12
N ASP A 319 -16.87 -3.05 -10.45
CA ASP A 319 -16.44 -4.05 -11.43
C ASP A 319 -16.80 -5.47 -10.99
N PHE A 320 -16.60 -5.83 -9.71
CA PHE A 320 -17.00 -7.14 -9.19
C PHE A 320 -18.52 -7.37 -9.25
N ALA A 321 -19.30 -6.31 -9.07
CA ALA A 321 -20.76 -6.33 -9.15
C ALA A 321 -21.30 -6.31 -10.59
N GLY A 322 -20.45 -6.16 -11.61
CA GLY A 322 -20.86 -6.08 -13.01
C GLY A 322 -21.25 -4.68 -13.47
N ASP A 323 -20.49 -3.67 -13.04
CA ASP A 323 -20.61 -2.25 -13.44
C ASP A 323 -21.96 -1.60 -13.11
N ILE A 324 -22.54 -1.97 -11.95
CA ILE A 324 -23.77 -1.34 -11.45
C ILE A 324 -23.47 -0.05 -10.69
N GLU A 325 -24.40 0.91 -10.77
CA GLU A 325 -24.26 2.17 -10.02
C GLU A 325 -24.59 1.95 -8.54
N PRO A 326 -23.69 2.34 -7.61
CA PRO A 326 -23.89 2.12 -6.19
C PRO A 326 -24.76 3.19 -5.56
N PHE A 327 -25.44 2.82 -4.49
CA PHE A 327 -26.07 3.76 -3.57
C PHE A 327 -25.08 4.14 -2.46
N ILE A 328 -24.74 5.42 -2.33
CA ILE A 328 -23.72 5.90 -1.39
C ILE A 328 -24.36 6.74 -0.29
N VAL A 329 -24.09 6.40 0.97
CA VAL A 329 -24.47 7.16 2.16
C VAL A 329 -23.21 7.75 2.80
N VAL A 330 -23.18 9.06 3.01
CA VAL A 330 -22.04 9.74 3.65
C VAL A 330 -22.48 10.42 4.94
N ASN A 331 -21.86 10.03 6.05
CA ASN A 331 -22.04 10.69 7.34
C ASN A 331 -20.95 11.74 7.57
N HIS A 332 -21.38 13.01 7.57
CA HIS A 332 -20.52 14.16 7.81
C HIS A 332 -20.30 14.48 9.30
N TYR A 333 -20.96 13.76 10.22
CA TYR A 333 -20.72 13.93 11.65
C TYR A 333 -19.26 13.59 11.99
N ARG A 334 -18.66 14.40 12.85
CA ARG A 334 -17.30 14.26 13.36
C ARG A 334 -17.38 14.12 14.87
N ASN A 335 -16.83 13.04 15.40
CA ASN A 335 -17.04 12.63 16.80
C ASN A 335 -15.78 12.78 17.66
N ASN A 336 -14.98 13.80 17.39
CA ASN A 336 -13.67 13.94 18.00
C ASN A 336 -13.49 15.34 18.57
N ASN A 337 -13.46 15.47 19.89
CA ASN A 337 -13.31 16.77 20.57
C ASN A 337 -12.03 16.84 21.43
N TYR A 338 -11.19 15.81 21.41
CA TYR A 338 -10.03 15.77 22.28
C TYR A 338 -8.88 16.65 21.77
N LYS A 339 -8.08 17.11 22.72
CA LYS A 339 -6.81 17.80 22.46
C LYS A 339 -5.73 16.78 22.08
N SER A 340 -5.07 17.03 20.96
CA SER A 340 -3.91 16.27 20.49
C SER A 340 -2.68 17.17 20.48
N TYR A 341 -1.69 16.82 21.29
CA TYR A 341 -0.43 17.52 21.46
C TYR A 341 0.62 16.86 20.56
N GLN A 342 1.13 17.61 19.58
CA GLN A 342 2.18 17.16 18.69
C GLN A 342 3.54 17.25 19.37
N LEU A 343 4.12 16.10 19.68
CA LEU A 343 5.47 15.97 20.18
C LEU A 343 6.48 15.93 19.02
N LEU A 344 7.66 16.52 19.23
CA LEU A 344 8.70 16.60 18.21
C LEU A 344 9.76 15.51 18.31
N SER A 345 9.83 14.81 19.45
CA SER A 345 10.80 13.75 19.72
C SER A 345 10.11 12.46 20.17
N PRO A 346 10.55 11.28 19.69
CA PRO A 346 10.09 10.00 20.23
C PRO A 346 10.58 9.77 21.67
N GLU A 347 11.55 10.55 22.15
CA GLU A 347 11.99 10.48 23.54
C GLU A 347 10.93 11.09 24.48
N ASP A 348 10.21 12.12 24.03
CA ASP A 348 9.23 12.82 24.88
C ASP A 348 8.01 11.95 25.16
N THR A 349 7.58 11.10 24.22
CA THR A 349 6.51 10.12 24.48
C THR A 349 6.88 9.18 25.62
N LYS A 350 8.15 8.74 25.66
CA LYS A 350 8.66 7.87 26.71
C LYS A 350 8.78 8.60 28.04
N LYS A 351 9.34 9.82 28.06
CA LYS A 351 9.42 10.63 29.29
C LYS A 351 8.03 10.84 29.90
N ILE A 352 7.03 11.16 29.07
CA ILE A 352 5.62 11.27 29.51
C ILE A 352 5.12 9.94 30.07
N LEU A 353 5.36 8.82 29.37
CA LEU A 353 4.97 7.47 29.82
C LEU A 353 5.53 7.11 31.20
N PHE A 354 6.79 7.45 31.49
CA PHE A 354 7.42 7.18 32.79
C PHE A 354 7.04 8.19 33.87
N THR A 355 6.65 9.40 33.47
CA THR A 355 6.22 10.45 34.41
C THR A 355 4.79 10.24 34.88
N MET A 356 3.87 9.84 34.00
CA MET A 356 2.46 9.68 34.37
C MET A 356 2.25 8.78 35.61
N PRO A 357 2.90 7.60 35.72
CA PRO A 357 2.81 6.79 36.92
C PRO A 357 3.33 7.48 38.18
N THR A 358 4.39 8.30 38.13
CA THR A 358 4.90 9.00 39.34
C THR A 358 3.89 10.02 39.85
N LEU A 359 3.06 10.56 38.95
CA LEU A 359 1.95 11.48 39.25
C LEU A 359 0.65 10.75 39.66
N GLY A 360 0.65 9.42 39.71
CA GLY A 360 -0.55 8.62 39.98
C GLY A 360 -1.51 8.50 38.80
N LEU A 361 -1.08 8.89 37.60
CA LEU A 361 -1.88 8.83 36.37
C LEU A 361 -1.65 7.52 35.61
N LYS A 362 -2.65 7.12 34.84
CA LYS A 362 -2.69 5.86 34.09
C LYS A 362 -2.54 6.09 32.58
N PRO A 363 -1.38 5.78 31.98
CA PRO A 363 -1.17 5.94 30.55
C PRO A 363 -1.79 4.80 29.73
N PHE A 364 -2.40 5.15 28.60
CA PHE A 364 -2.57 4.24 27.47
C PHE A 364 -1.50 4.56 26.42
N TYR A 365 -0.57 3.64 26.17
CA TYR A 365 0.54 3.84 25.24
C TYR A 365 0.35 2.96 23.99
N CYS A 366 0.36 3.57 22.80
CA CYS A 366 0.26 2.84 21.55
C CYS A 366 1.41 3.20 20.59
N CYS A 367 2.03 2.18 19.98
CA CYS A 367 3.11 2.37 19.01
C CYS A 367 3.05 1.37 17.86
N ASP A 368 3.80 1.65 16.80
CA ASP A 368 3.85 0.81 15.60
C ASP A 368 4.90 -0.32 15.66
N SER A 369 5.36 -0.69 16.86
CA SER A 369 6.47 -1.63 17.08
C SER A 369 6.24 -2.60 18.25
N GLN A 370 6.12 -3.91 17.96
CA GLN A 370 6.11 -4.94 19.01
C GLN A 370 7.39 -4.93 19.86
N LYS A 371 8.55 -4.69 19.24
CA LYS A 371 9.85 -4.70 19.94
C LYS A 371 9.92 -3.59 20.99
N GLU A 372 9.28 -2.46 20.69
CA GLU A 372 9.22 -1.33 21.59
C GLU A 372 8.32 -1.63 22.79
N VAL A 373 7.12 -2.19 22.57
CA VAL A 373 6.23 -2.63 23.66
C VAL A 373 6.94 -3.55 24.65
N ILE A 374 7.64 -4.58 24.15
CA ILE A 374 8.37 -5.54 25.00
C ILE A 374 9.45 -4.82 25.82
N SER A 375 10.20 -3.92 25.18
CA SER A 375 11.26 -3.16 25.85
C SER A 375 10.71 -2.23 26.93
N LEU A 376 9.62 -1.51 26.64
CA LEU A 376 9.01 -0.57 27.58
C LEU A 376 8.45 -1.29 28.81
N ILE A 377 7.81 -2.45 28.62
CA ILE A 377 7.26 -3.21 29.74
C ILE A 377 8.34 -3.73 30.68
N GLN A 378 9.45 -4.25 30.15
CA GLN A 378 10.57 -4.68 31.00
C GLN A 378 11.10 -3.54 31.87
N GLU A 379 11.15 -2.33 31.31
CA GLU A 379 11.66 -1.15 32.01
C GLU A 379 10.64 -0.55 32.99
N LEU A 380 9.36 -0.50 32.62
CA LEU A 380 8.26 -0.09 33.50
C LEU A 380 8.16 -1.02 34.70
N SER A 381 8.23 -2.34 34.50
CA SER A 381 8.22 -3.32 35.60
C SER A 381 9.46 -3.23 36.48
N ALA A 382 10.61 -2.84 35.93
CA ALA A 382 11.82 -2.62 36.73
C ALA A 382 11.78 -1.29 37.52
N THR A 383 11.16 -0.26 36.94
CA THR A 383 11.10 1.09 37.53
C THR A 383 9.97 1.23 38.56
N PHE A 384 8.85 0.54 38.31
CA PHE A 384 7.66 0.54 39.16
C PHE A 384 7.25 -0.90 39.53
N PRO A 385 8.01 -1.60 40.37
CA PRO A 385 7.73 -3.00 40.71
C PRO A 385 6.39 -3.22 41.44
N ASP A 386 5.84 -2.15 42.02
CA ASP A 386 4.56 -2.10 42.74
C ASP A 386 3.35 -1.85 41.81
N LYS A 387 3.58 -1.57 40.52
CA LYS A 387 2.53 -1.24 39.55
C LYS A 387 2.29 -2.35 38.53
N ASN A 388 1.04 -2.51 38.12
CA ASN A 388 0.61 -3.51 37.16
C ASN A 388 0.39 -2.90 35.76
N PHE A 389 1.44 -2.92 34.94
CA PHE A 389 1.34 -2.55 33.52
C PHE A 389 0.94 -3.74 32.66
N LYS A 390 -0.18 -3.62 31.94
CA LYS A 390 -0.61 -4.61 30.96
C LYS A 390 -0.09 -4.28 29.57
N HIS A 391 0.10 -5.31 28.76
CA HIS A 391 0.55 -5.12 27.39
C HIS A 391 -0.02 -6.12 26.42
N ILE A 392 -0.24 -5.66 25.18
CA ILE A 392 -0.76 -6.48 24.09
C ILE A 392 0.15 -6.31 22.88
N HIS A 393 0.67 -7.45 22.39
CA HIS A 393 1.36 -7.55 21.12
C HIS A 393 1.19 -8.95 20.53
N GLN A 394 1.58 -9.14 19.27
CA GLN A 394 1.35 -10.40 18.56
C GLN A 394 1.89 -11.64 19.30
N GLY A 395 3.05 -11.52 19.96
CA GLY A 395 3.64 -12.60 20.75
C GLY A 395 2.90 -13.01 22.03
N ASN A 396 1.98 -12.19 22.56
CA ASN A 396 1.25 -12.48 23.81
C ASN A 396 -0.28 -12.40 23.67
N ALA A 397 -0.79 -12.02 22.50
CA ALA A 397 -2.22 -11.84 22.23
C ALA A 397 -3.06 -13.11 22.50
N ASN A 398 -2.44 -14.28 22.39
CA ASN A 398 -3.12 -15.56 22.57
C ASN A 398 -3.14 -16.07 24.02
N LEU A 399 -2.48 -15.36 24.96
CA LEU A 399 -2.52 -15.71 26.38
C LEU A 399 -3.97 -15.56 26.90
N PRO A 400 -4.46 -16.44 27.80
CA PRO A 400 -5.84 -16.42 28.26
C PRO A 400 -6.31 -15.04 28.76
N GLU A 401 -5.51 -14.40 29.64
CA GLU A 401 -5.82 -13.08 30.17
C GLU A 401 -5.92 -12.00 29.06
N ASN A 402 -5.05 -12.07 28.06
CA ASN A 402 -5.07 -11.12 26.95
C ASN A 402 -6.21 -11.38 25.96
N LYS A 403 -6.68 -12.63 25.83
CA LYS A 403 -7.87 -12.94 25.05
C LYS A 403 -9.11 -12.32 25.68
N GLU A 404 -9.27 -12.44 26.99
CA GLU A 404 -10.38 -11.79 27.70
C GLU A 404 -10.36 -10.27 27.52
N LEU A 405 -9.17 -9.65 27.64
CA LEU A 405 -8.98 -8.23 27.38
C LEU A 405 -9.28 -7.85 25.92
N LEU A 406 -8.88 -8.66 24.94
CA LEU A 406 -9.15 -8.41 23.52
C LEU A 406 -10.63 -8.62 23.15
N ASP A 407 -11.31 -9.56 23.80
CA ASP A 407 -12.70 -9.90 23.54
C ASP A 407 -13.65 -8.81 24.05
N ASN A 408 -13.42 -8.30 25.26
CA ASN A 408 -14.20 -7.19 25.82
C ASN A 408 -13.33 -6.30 26.74
N PRO A 409 -12.59 -5.34 26.17
CA PRO A 409 -11.61 -4.58 26.94
C PRO A 409 -12.25 -3.68 27.99
N THR A 410 -13.45 -3.14 27.71
CA THR A 410 -14.18 -2.31 28.67
C THR A 410 -14.58 -3.11 29.89
N LEU A 411 -15.18 -4.30 29.70
CA LEU A 411 -15.57 -5.17 30.81
C LEU A 411 -14.35 -5.67 31.60
N TRP A 412 -13.28 -6.04 30.89
CA TRP A 412 -12.05 -6.48 31.53
C TRP A 412 -11.47 -5.39 32.45
N LEU A 413 -11.42 -4.14 31.98
CA LEU A 413 -10.93 -2.99 32.76
C LEU A 413 -11.83 -2.60 33.94
N GLN A 414 -13.12 -2.98 33.93
CA GLN A 414 -14.01 -2.78 35.08
C GLN A 414 -13.72 -3.77 36.22
N HIS A 415 -13.28 -4.98 35.87
CA HIS A 415 -13.05 -6.05 36.85
C HIS A 415 -11.57 -6.19 37.27
N ASN A 416 -10.65 -5.66 36.48
CA ASN A 416 -9.22 -5.80 36.70
C ASN A 416 -8.56 -4.43 36.89
N GLN A 417 -7.65 -4.34 37.86
CA GLN A 417 -6.85 -3.14 38.05
C GLN A 417 -5.63 -3.15 37.14
N CYS A 418 -5.46 -2.05 36.40
CA CYS A 418 -4.35 -1.79 35.50
C CYS A 418 -3.85 -0.36 35.77
N ASP A 419 -2.52 -0.20 35.87
CA ASP A 419 -1.87 1.11 36.05
C ASP A 419 -1.44 1.72 34.72
N GLY A 420 -1.47 0.95 33.64
CA GLY A 420 -1.24 1.44 32.28
C GLY A 420 -1.28 0.31 31.27
N LEU A 421 -1.72 0.62 30.04
CA LEU A 421 -1.87 -0.36 28.96
C LEU A 421 -0.98 0.01 27.77
N ILE A 422 -0.03 -0.86 27.42
CA ILE A 422 0.99 -0.64 26.39
C ILE A 422 0.74 -1.60 25.22
N VAL A 423 0.49 -1.06 24.03
CA VAL A 423 -0.05 -1.86 22.91
C VAL A 423 0.69 -1.62 21.60
N SER A 424 0.83 -2.70 20.82
CA SER A 424 1.38 -2.68 19.47
C SER A 424 0.25 -2.67 18.42
N PRO A 425 0.56 -2.77 17.11
CA PRO A 425 -0.46 -2.84 16.06
C PRO A 425 -1.48 -3.98 16.19
N THR A 426 -1.29 -4.92 17.14
CA THR A 426 -2.24 -6.00 17.43
C THR A 426 -3.65 -5.51 17.76
N ILE A 427 -3.80 -4.26 18.26
CA ILE A 427 -5.11 -3.68 18.57
C ILE A 427 -5.63 -2.71 17.49
N VAL A 428 -4.98 -2.65 16.31
CA VAL A 428 -5.37 -1.72 15.24
C VAL A 428 -6.83 -1.90 14.87
N CYS A 429 -7.37 -3.12 14.93
CA CYS A 429 -8.73 -3.47 14.59
C CYS A 429 -9.45 -4.15 15.75
N GLY A 430 -10.78 -3.99 15.85
CA GLY A 430 -11.58 -4.75 16.82
C GLY A 430 -11.25 -4.49 18.29
N PHE A 431 -10.89 -3.26 18.67
CA PHE A 431 -10.59 -2.96 20.07
C PHE A 431 -11.26 -1.62 20.44
N SER A 432 -12.03 -1.55 21.52
CA SER A 432 -12.74 -0.30 21.86
C SER A 432 -12.97 -0.21 23.36
N ILE A 433 -12.37 0.80 23.97
CA ILE A 433 -12.48 1.08 25.39
C ILE A 433 -13.42 2.28 25.56
N GLU A 434 -14.57 2.02 26.16
CA GLU A 434 -15.59 3.01 26.49
C GLU A 434 -15.60 3.24 28.01
N GLY A 435 -15.23 4.43 28.47
CA GLY A 435 -15.15 4.78 29.89
C GLY A 435 -13.80 5.36 30.31
N ASN A 436 -13.75 5.90 31.53
CA ASN A 436 -12.59 6.64 32.04
C ASN A 436 -11.65 5.70 32.81
N PHE A 437 -10.84 4.92 32.09
CA PHE A 437 -9.85 4.01 32.67
C PHE A 437 -8.40 4.52 32.60
N PHE A 438 -8.16 5.50 31.74
CA PHE A 438 -6.85 6.09 31.47
C PHE A 438 -6.97 7.60 31.46
N ASP A 439 -5.88 8.29 31.82
CA ASP A 439 -5.84 9.75 31.93
C ASP A 439 -5.29 10.41 30.67
N ALA A 440 -4.50 9.69 29.88
CA ALA A 440 -4.03 10.14 28.58
C ALA A 440 -3.73 8.99 27.63
N VAL A 441 -3.74 9.30 26.34
CA VAL A 441 -3.21 8.43 25.27
C VAL A 441 -1.85 8.96 24.83
N ILE A 442 -0.86 8.10 24.73
CA ILE A 442 0.47 8.41 24.21
C ILE A 442 0.69 7.62 22.93
N GLY A 443 0.90 8.29 21.81
CA GLY A 443 1.14 7.68 20.51
C GLY A 443 2.59 7.87 20.06
N ASN A 444 3.30 6.79 19.73
CA ASN A 444 4.63 6.83 19.14
C ASN A 444 4.67 6.12 17.79
N PHE A 445 4.75 6.89 16.69
CA PHE A 445 4.67 6.34 15.33
C PHE A 445 5.93 6.65 14.52
N CYS A 446 6.69 5.60 14.18
CA CYS A 446 7.90 5.72 13.37
C CYS A 446 7.65 5.45 11.88
N GLY A 447 6.42 5.16 11.48
CA GLY A 447 6.06 4.94 10.08
C GLY A 447 6.17 3.51 9.59
N VAL A 448 6.12 2.55 10.50
CA VAL A 448 5.89 1.15 10.16
C VAL A 448 4.47 1.02 9.60
N LEU A 449 3.49 1.54 10.32
CA LEU A 449 2.08 1.52 9.90
C LEU A 449 1.72 2.67 8.94
N PRO A 450 0.72 2.49 8.07
CA PRO A 450 0.09 3.58 7.34
C PRO A 450 -0.64 4.57 8.26
N VAL A 451 -0.86 5.80 7.78
CA VAL A 451 -1.45 6.92 8.54
C VAL A 451 -2.80 6.58 9.17
N ASN A 452 -3.70 5.97 8.39
CA ASN A 452 -5.04 5.59 8.86
C ASN A 452 -5.01 4.60 10.04
N GLN A 453 -4.08 3.64 10.05
CA GLN A 453 -3.96 2.68 11.15
C GLN A 453 -3.43 3.33 12.44
N CYS A 454 -2.55 4.32 12.34
CA CYS A 454 -2.09 5.08 13.51
C CYS A 454 -3.26 5.83 14.18
N ARG A 455 -4.12 6.44 13.37
CA ARG A 455 -5.34 7.09 13.86
C ARG A 455 -6.29 6.09 14.51
N GLN A 456 -6.44 4.89 13.93
CA GLN A 456 -7.23 3.83 14.53
C GLN A 456 -6.72 3.49 15.92
N MET A 457 -5.40 3.33 16.11
CA MET A 457 -4.80 3.07 17.42
C MET A 457 -5.05 4.18 18.44
N LEU A 458 -4.93 5.46 18.04
CA LEU A 458 -5.22 6.61 18.90
C LEU A 458 -6.70 6.69 19.33
N ARG A 459 -7.60 6.10 18.54
CA ARG A 459 -9.06 6.15 18.73
C ARG A 459 -9.64 4.92 19.39
N ARG A 460 -8.79 4.01 19.87
CA ARG A 460 -9.20 2.84 20.66
C ARG A 460 -9.70 3.23 22.05
N ILE A 461 -9.17 4.32 22.61
CA ILE A 461 -9.79 5.03 23.73
C ILE A 461 -10.86 5.97 23.18
N ARG A 462 -12.12 5.79 23.59
CA ARG A 462 -13.24 6.62 23.14
C ARG A 462 -13.46 7.88 23.98
N SER A 463 -12.92 7.88 25.20
CA SER A 463 -13.04 8.99 26.14
C SER A 463 -12.29 10.24 25.67
N ASP A 464 -12.83 11.39 26.05
CA ASP A 464 -12.30 12.72 25.75
C ASP A 464 -11.14 13.07 26.70
N ILE A 465 -10.01 12.39 26.47
CA ILE A 465 -8.77 12.56 27.24
C ILE A 465 -7.64 13.07 26.32
N PRO A 466 -6.63 13.78 26.87
CA PRO A 466 -5.53 14.30 26.07
C PRO A 466 -4.75 13.20 25.35
N ARG A 467 -4.26 13.53 24.14
CA ARG A 467 -3.41 12.67 23.31
C ARG A 467 -2.06 13.32 23.09
N TYR A 468 -0.98 12.70 23.56
CA TYR A 468 0.39 13.13 23.33
C TYR A 468 0.99 12.27 22.22
N VAL A 469 1.20 12.84 21.04
CA VAL A 469 1.50 12.07 19.83
C VAL A 469 2.81 12.52 19.21
N TYR A 470 3.75 11.61 19.10
CA TYR A 470 4.89 11.74 18.21
C TYR A 470 4.64 10.96 16.92
N ALA A 471 4.99 11.57 15.79
CA ALA A 471 5.13 10.89 14.50
C ALA A 471 6.42 11.35 13.81
N SER A 472 7.09 10.48 13.07
CA SER A 472 8.24 10.86 12.24
C SER A 472 7.81 11.74 11.05
N ASN A 473 8.70 12.61 10.55
CA ASN A 473 8.44 13.42 9.34
C ASN A 473 8.03 12.56 8.14
N HIS A 474 8.73 11.43 8.00
CA HIS A 474 8.53 10.47 6.93
C HIS A 474 8.40 9.08 7.52
N GLY A 475 7.66 8.21 6.84
CA GLY A 475 7.47 6.84 7.29
C GLY A 475 8.70 5.97 7.06
N LEU A 476 8.80 4.84 7.77
CA LEU A 476 9.84 3.85 7.52
C LEU A 476 9.63 3.17 6.16
N LYS A 477 10.72 3.04 5.39
CA LYS A 477 10.81 2.30 4.12
C LYS A 477 9.78 2.72 3.05
N TYR A 478 9.36 3.98 3.01
CA TYR A 478 8.47 4.48 1.96
C TYR A 478 9.21 4.67 0.62
N SER A 479 8.46 4.60 -0.49
CA SER A 479 8.96 4.87 -1.84
C SER A 479 8.52 6.26 -2.32
N ASN A 480 9.32 6.92 -3.16
CA ASN A 480 8.95 8.18 -3.83
C ASN A 480 8.13 7.93 -5.10
N GLU A 481 7.34 6.87 -5.12
CA GLU A 481 6.49 6.48 -6.24
C GLU A 481 5.04 6.72 -5.83
N PHE A 482 4.49 7.83 -6.30
CA PHE A 482 3.14 8.29 -5.93
C PHE A 482 2.16 8.13 -7.09
N ASP A 483 2.65 8.26 -8.33
CA ASP A 483 1.84 8.11 -9.54
C ASP A 483 1.47 6.64 -9.75
N PHE A 484 0.19 6.33 -9.54
CA PHE A 484 -0.33 4.98 -9.71
C PHE A 484 -0.21 4.49 -11.15
N GLN A 485 -0.22 5.39 -12.16
CA GLN A 485 -0.05 5.00 -13.56
C GLN A 485 1.38 4.54 -13.80
N GLU A 486 2.38 5.24 -13.25
CA GLU A 486 3.79 4.81 -13.33
C GLU A 486 4.00 3.46 -12.63
N ILE A 487 3.40 3.28 -11.44
CA ILE A 487 3.44 2.01 -10.69
C ILE A 487 2.80 0.88 -11.51
N THR A 488 1.63 1.14 -12.09
CA THR A 488 0.89 0.18 -12.93
C THR A 488 1.69 -0.20 -14.17
N ASP A 489 2.22 0.78 -14.89
CA ASP A 489 2.99 0.57 -16.12
C ASP A 489 4.26 -0.25 -15.84
N LYS A 490 4.96 0.02 -14.73
CA LYS A 490 6.11 -0.79 -14.28
C LYS A 490 5.70 -2.23 -14.00
N ALA A 491 4.61 -2.44 -13.27
CA ALA A 491 4.12 -3.77 -12.96
C ALA A 491 3.72 -4.55 -14.23
N ILE A 492 3.04 -3.89 -15.18
CA ILE A 492 2.69 -4.46 -16.48
C ILE A 492 3.95 -4.82 -17.29
N LEU A 493 4.92 -3.91 -17.38
CA LEU A 493 6.16 -4.13 -18.13
C LEU A 493 6.96 -5.32 -17.57
N LYS A 494 7.03 -5.42 -16.24
CA LYS A 494 7.65 -6.54 -15.53
C LYS A 494 6.98 -7.86 -15.89
N LYS A 495 5.64 -7.92 -15.81
CA LYS A 495 4.84 -9.10 -16.18
C LYS A 495 5.03 -9.49 -17.64
N LYS A 496 4.96 -8.52 -18.56
CA LYS A 496 5.19 -8.73 -20.00
C LYS A 496 6.59 -9.31 -20.27
N THR A 497 7.62 -8.75 -19.64
CA THR A 497 9.00 -9.23 -19.80
C THR A 497 9.15 -10.67 -19.32
N LYS A 498 8.59 -11.00 -18.15
CA LYS A 498 8.61 -12.36 -17.61
C LYS A 498 7.91 -13.34 -18.55
N LEU A 499 6.73 -12.95 -19.04
CA LEU A 499 5.97 -13.73 -20.00
C LEU A 499 6.75 -14.00 -21.30
N ASP A 500 7.41 -12.98 -21.86
CA ASP A 500 8.21 -13.14 -23.07
C ASP A 500 9.38 -14.11 -22.85
N LEU A 501 10.00 -14.09 -21.66
CA LEU A 501 11.03 -15.06 -21.30
C LEU A 501 10.50 -16.49 -21.19
N LEU A 502 9.28 -16.66 -20.67
CA LEU A 502 8.60 -17.95 -20.58
C LEU A 502 8.18 -18.47 -21.96
N LYS A 503 7.62 -17.63 -22.84
CA LYS A 503 7.31 -17.98 -24.25
C LYS A 503 8.53 -18.45 -25.02
N LEU A 504 9.64 -17.74 -24.89
CA LEU A 504 10.91 -18.16 -25.50
C LEU A 504 11.37 -19.51 -24.96
N SER A 505 11.13 -19.80 -23.68
CA SER A 505 11.53 -21.07 -23.07
C SER A 505 10.67 -22.25 -23.50
N SER A 506 9.37 -22.06 -23.74
CA SER A 506 8.47 -23.09 -24.25
C SER A 506 8.81 -23.46 -25.70
N LEU A 507 9.12 -22.45 -26.53
CA LEU A 507 9.64 -22.63 -27.90
C LEU A 507 10.96 -23.43 -27.91
N ILE A 508 11.89 -23.12 -27.00
CA ILE A 508 13.16 -23.86 -26.86
C ILE A 508 12.92 -25.30 -26.36
N ALA A 509 11.89 -25.53 -25.55
CA ALA A 509 11.54 -26.85 -25.05
C ALA A 509 10.76 -27.71 -26.07
N LYS A 510 10.40 -27.17 -27.25
CA LYS A 510 9.47 -27.78 -28.22
C LYS A 510 8.11 -28.14 -27.59
N SER A 511 7.71 -27.40 -26.55
CA SER A 511 6.39 -27.52 -25.93
C SER A 511 5.64 -26.23 -26.21
N ASN A 512 4.48 -26.30 -26.86
CA ASN A 512 3.63 -25.13 -26.98
C ASN A 512 3.14 -24.74 -25.59
N LEU A 513 3.16 -23.45 -25.25
CA LEU A 513 2.34 -22.98 -24.14
C LEU A 513 0.88 -23.33 -24.47
N PRO A 514 0.09 -23.87 -23.52
CA PRO A 514 -1.30 -24.17 -23.76
C PRO A 514 -2.01 -22.96 -24.38
N LEU A 515 -2.80 -23.16 -25.42
CA LEU A 515 -3.54 -22.09 -26.10
C LEU A 515 -4.42 -21.31 -25.10
N GLU A 516 -4.86 -21.98 -24.04
CA GLU A 516 -5.55 -21.39 -22.89
C GLU A 516 -4.77 -20.24 -22.24
N TYR A 517 -3.45 -20.37 -22.10
CA TYR A 517 -2.60 -19.32 -21.51
C TYR A 517 -2.60 -18.05 -22.37
N MET A 518 -2.47 -18.21 -23.69
CA MET A 518 -2.49 -17.09 -24.62
C MET A 518 -3.85 -16.39 -24.63
N LYS A 519 -4.95 -17.15 -24.52
CA LYS A 519 -6.31 -16.59 -24.43
C LYS A 519 -6.54 -15.79 -23.13
N VAL A 520 -6.03 -16.26 -22.00
CA VAL A 520 -6.08 -15.53 -20.72
C VAL A 520 -5.33 -14.20 -20.83
N LEU A 521 -4.14 -14.22 -21.42
CA LEU A 521 -3.34 -13.01 -21.58
C LEU A 521 -3.97 -12.00 -22.55
N HIS A 522 -4.62 -12.47 -23.61
CA HIS A 522 -5.35 -11.61 -24.55
C HIS A 522 -6.61 -11.00 -23.94
N SER A 523 -7.31 -11.72 -23.05
CA SER A 523 -8.51 -11.17 -22.37
C SER A 523 -8.16 -10.11 -21.32
N MET A 524 -6.91 -10.05 -20.85
CA MET A 524 -6.40 -8.98 -19.98
C MET A 524 -5.93 -7.74 -20.75
N MET A 525 -6.03 -7.74 -22.09
CA MET A 525 -5.72 -6.59 -22.93
C MET A 525 -7.01 -5.88 -23.33
N ASN A 526 -7.07 -4.58 -23.10
CA ASN A 526 -8.12 -3.74 -23.66
C ASN A 526 -7.97 -3.75 -25.19
N PRO A 527 -9.00 -4.15 -25.95
CA PRO A 527 -8.93 -4.32 -27.39
C PRO A 527 -8.80 -2.99 -28.15
N GLU A 528 -9.28 -1.89 -27.58
CA GLU A 528 -9.25 -0.55 -28.20
C GLU A 528 -7.89 0.13 -28.03
N THR A 529 -7.30 0.01 -26.84
CA THR A 529 -6.02 0.66 -26.51
C THR A 529 -4.81 -0.25 -26.75
N GLY A 530 -5.03 -1.56 -26.86
CA GLY A 530 -3.97 -2.57 -26.90
C GLY A 530 -3.12 -2.62 -25.62
N LYS A 531 -3.55 -1.96 -24.54
CA LYS A 531 -2.88 -1.94 -23.24
C LYS A 531 -3.47 -3.00 -22.31
N TRP A 532 -2.66 -3.50 -21.39
CA TRP A 532 -3.15 -4.37 -20.33
C TRP A 532 -4.03 -3.56 -19.38
N GLN A 533 -5.28 -4.00 -19.16
CA GLN A 533 -6.21 -3.35 -18.25
C GLN A 533 -6.72 -4.41 -17.28
N ASN A 534 -6.30 -4.29 -16.03
CA ASN A 534 -6.68 -5.21 -14.95
C ASN A 534 -7.01 -4.35 -13.74
N ILE A 535 -8.30 -4.29 -13.37
CA ILE A 535 -8.78 -3.42 -12.31
C ILE A 535 -8.08 -3.72 -10.98
N GLU A 536 -7.82 -5.00 -10.67
CA GLU A 536 -7.14 -5.38 -9.43
C GLU A 536 -5.72 -4.81 -9.35
N LEU A 537 -4.97 -4.84 -10.46
CA LEU A 537 -3.62 -4.28 -10.54
C LEU A 537 -3.62 -2.76 -10.49
N ILE A 538 -4.60 -2.11 -11.12
CA ILE A 538 -4.77 -0.65 -11.08
C ILE A 538 -5.09 -0.24 -9.65
N THR A 539 -6.06 -0.88 -9.01
CA THR A 539 -6.44 -0.64 -7.62
C THR A 539 -5.28 -0.93 -6.67
N GLN A 540 -4.55 -2.03 -6.85
CA GLN A 540 -3.32 -2.32 -6.10
C GLN A 540 -2.29 -1.20 -6.22
N SER A 541 -2.08 -0.68 -7.44
CA SER A 541 -1.14 0.41 -7.69
C SER A 541 -1.59 1.72 -7.04
N LYS A 542 -2.90 1.99 -7.03
CA LYS A 542 -3.50 3.14 -6.32
C LYS A 542 -3.31 3.01 -4.80
N TYR A 543 -3.48 1.82 -4.21
CA TYR A 543 -3.17 1.57 -2.80
C TYR A 543 -1.70 1.79 -2.45
N ILE A 544 -0.77 1.34 -3.31
CA ILE A 544 0.67 1.57 -3.13
C ILE A 544 0.97 3.07 -3.18
N GLY A 545 0.46 3.78 -4.20
CA GLY A 545 0.64 5.22 -4.35
C GLY A 545 0.07 6.00 -3.15
N PHE A 546 -1.15 5.66 -2.72
CA PHE A 546 -1.81 6.23 -1.54
C PHE A 546 -0.97 6.03 -0.27
N THR A 547 -0.48 4.81 -0.03
CA THR A 547 0.34 4.50 1.14
C THR A 547 1.68 5.24 1.10
N ASN A 548 2.31 5.33 -0.07
CA ASN A 548 3.57 6.05 -0.27
C ASN A 548 3.38 7.55 -0.02
N ALA A 549 2.31 8.16 -0.54
CA ALA A 549 1.98 9.57 -0.31
C ALA A 549 1.71 9.84 1.18
N GLY A 550 0.94 8.95 1.83
CA GLY A 550 0.70 8.98 3.27
C GLY A 550 2.00 8.98 4.08
N LYS A 551 2.95 8.10 3.74
CA LYS A 551 4.25 8.00 4.40
C LYS A 551 5.25 9.09 3.99
N ALA A 552 5.08 9.75 2.86
CA ALA A 552 5.98 10.82 2.43
C ALA A 552 5.83 12.06 3.31
N ASN A 553 4.63 12.42 3.75
CA ASN A 553 4.39 13.53 4.68
C ASN A 553 3.75 12.99 5.97
N TYR A 554 4.40 12.00 6.58
CA TYR A 554 3.78 11.11 7.57
C TYR A 554 3.21 11.84 8.79
N ARG A 555 4.03 12.67 9.45
CA ARG A 555 3.57 13.49 10.58
C ARG A 555 2.41 14.38 10.16
N GLU A 556 2.60 15.15 9.11
CA GLU A 556 1.61 16.12 8.64
C GLU A 556 0.27 15.45 8.34
N ASN A 557 0.27 14.33 7.63
CA ASN A 557 -0.94 13.57 7.31
C ASN A 557 -1.65 13.04 8.56
N ILE A 558 -0.91 12.50 9.55
CA ILE A 558 -1.52 12.06 10.82
C ILE A 558 -2.24 13.22 11.52
N PHE A 559 -1.60 14.39 11.63
CA PHE A 559 -2.20 15.53 12.35
C PHE A 559 -3.31 16.22 11.54
N ASN A 560 -3.20 16.29 10.21
CA ASN A 560 -4.27 16.77 9.36
C ASN A 560 -5.51 15.90 9.49
N GLU A 561 -5.37 14.58 9.38
CA GLU A 561 -6.51 13.67 9.50
C GLU A 561 -7.09 13.62 10.94
N LEU A 562 -6.29 13.85 11.99
CA LEU A 562 -6.81 14.06 13.35
C LEU A 562 -7.64 15.34 13.43
N ARG A 563 -7.13 16.45 12.89
CA ARG A 563 -7.85 17.73 12.81
C ARG A 563 -9.16 17.60 12.02
N ASP A 564 -9.13 16.94 10.87
CA ASP A 564 -10.29 16.74 10.00
C ASP A 564 -11.35 15.82 10.64
N SER A 565 -10.92 14.99 11.60
CA SER A 565 -11.85 14.21 12.43
C SER A 565 -12.46 15.00 13.58
N GLY A 566 -11.98 16.22 13.85
CA GLY A 566 -12.48 17.17 14.86
C GLY A 566 -11.48 17.50 15.99
N SER A 567 -10.32 16.84 16.06
CA SER A 567 -9.36 17.08 17.15
C SER A 567 -8.78 18.48 17.13
N THR A 568 -8.63 19.09 18.31
CA THR A 568 -7.84 20.32 18.45
C THR A 568 -6.36 19.95 18.51
N ILE A 569 -5.55 20.48 17.59
CA ILE A 569 -4.11 20.19 17.53
C ILE A 569 -3.31 21.29 18.21
N ILE A 570 -2.45 20.91 19.15
CA ILE A 570 -1.47 21.78 19.81
C ILE A 570 -0.10 21.41 19.25
N TYR A 571 0.44 22.28 18.41
CA TYR A 571 1.71 22.03 17.71
C TYR A 571 2.92 22.30 18.59
N ASN A 572 4.03 21.61 18.31
CA ASN A 572 5.33 21.81 18.95
C ASN A 572 5.31 21.72 20.48
N TYR A 573 4.57 20.76 21.01
CA TYR A 573 4.47 20.54 22.46
C TYR A 573 5.70 19.77 22.97
N SER A 574 6.30 20.26 24.05
CA SER A 574 7.51 19.68 24.65
C SER A 574 7.22 18.95 25.96
N TYR A 575 8.15 18.08 26.36
CA TYR A 575 8.08 17.43 27.67
C TYR A 575 8.12 18.44 28.82
N GLU A 576 8.87 19.53 28.69
CA GLU A 576 8.97 20.58 29.70
C GLU A 576 7.62 21.28 29.89
N GLN A 577 6.87 21.51 28.81
CA GLN A 577 5.51 22.05 28.90
C GLN A 577 4.55 21.07 29.59
N PHE A 578 4.67 19.77 29.29
CA PHE A 578 3.92 18.73 30.01
C PHE A 578 4.19 18.79 31.52
N VAL A 579 5.46 18.82 31.93
CA VAL A 579 5.84 18.87 33.35
C VAL A 579 5.34 20.16 34.01
N ALA A 580 5.47 21.31 33.35
CA ALA A 580 5.03 22.60 33.88
C ALA A 580 3.53 22.60 34.24
N GLU A 581 2.68 21.96 33.42
CA GLU A 581 1.25 21.82 33.69
C GLU A 581 0.94 21.06 34.99
N PHE A 582 1.83 20.19 35.47
CA PHE A 582 1.66 19.47 36.75
C PHE A 582 2.39 20.15 37.91
N VAL A 583 3.52 20.83 37.67
CA VAL A 583 4.23 21.61 38.69
C VAL A 583 3.34 22.76 39.19
N GLU A 584 2.62 23.42 38.29
CA GLU A 584 1.63 24.46 38.64
C GLU A 584 0.50 23.95 39.56
N VAL A 585 0.28 22.63 39.61
CA VAL A 585 -0.78 21.97 40.40
C VAL A 585 -0.21 21.30 41.68
N GLY A 586 1.09 21.49 41.97
CA GLY A 586 1.70 21.14 43.26
C GLY A 586 2.67 19.95 43.29
N PHE A 587 3.18 19.49 42.14
CA PHE A 587 4.20 18.43 42.05
C PHE A 587 5.65 19.01 41.95
N THR A 588 6.65 18.35 42.53
CA THR A 588 8.06 18.85 42.59
C THR A 588 8.92 18.42 41.39
N GLU A 589 9.72 19.32 40.81
CA GLU A 589 10.58 19.07 39.63
C GLU A 589 11.64 17.96 39.82
N GLU A 590 12.19 17.79 41.03
CA GLU A 590 13.29 16.85 41.30
C GLU A 590 12.92 15.37 41.10
N SER A 591 11.65 14.98 41.30
CA SER A 591 11.20 13.59 41.12
C SER A 591 10.98 13.19 39.65
N LEU A 592 11.01 14.15 38.72
CA LEU A 592 10.62 13.99 37.31
C LEU A 592 11.80 13.83 36.34
N HIS A 593 13.05 14.01 36.79
CA HIS A 593 14.24 14.07 35.91
C HIS A 593 15.17 12.83 35.96
N GLU A 594 15.10 11.99 37.00
CA GLU A 594 16.12 10.96 37.25
C GLU A 594 16.03 9.69 36.36
N HIS A 595 14.89 9.46 35.69
CA HIS A 595 14.57 8.15 35.10
C HIS A 595 14.83 8.00 33.58
N SER A 596 15.34 9.03 32.87
CA SER A 596 15.33 9.08 31.40
C SER A 596 16.63 8.70 30.66
N GLN A 597 17.68 8.16 31.30
CA GLN A 597 19.04 8.13 30.71
C GLN A 597 19.77 6.77 30.64
N LYS A 598 19.16 5.66 30.16
CA LYS A 598 19.93 4.41 29.89
C LYS A 598 19.95 3.99 28.42
N ASP A 599 21.15 3.69 27.90
CA ASP A 599 21.45 3.42 26.48
C ASP A 599 20.66 2.25 25.84
N PHE A 600 19.64 2.60 25.06
CA PHE A 600 18.60 1.70 24.54
C PHE A 600 18.99 0.85 23.31
N LYS A 601 19.98 1.27 22.49
CA LYS A 601 20.41 0.48 21.31
C LYS A 601 21.08 -0.84 21.70
N THR A 602 21.70 -0.90 22.87
CA THR A 602 22.46 -2.06 23.33
C THR A 602 21.52 -3.15 23.86
N ILE A 603 20.46 -2.78 24.60
CA ILE A 603 19.51 -3.73 25.20
C ILE A 603 18.68 -4.46 24.15
N ILE A 604 18.13 -3.72 23.17
CA ILE A 604 17.35 -4.32 22.06
C ILE A 604 18.23 -5.26 21.23
N LYS A 605 19.50 -4.92 21.02
CA LYS A 605 20.44 -5.78 20.28
C LYS A 605 20.72 -7.07 21.06
N THR A 606 21.00 -6.97 22.36
CA THR A 606 21.29 -8.12 23.23
C THR A 606 20.11 -9.08 23.35
N HIS A 607 18.88 -8.58 23.53
CA HIS A 607 17.69 -9.44 23.64
C HIS A 607 17.37 -10.15 22.32
N ASN A 608 17.42 -9.43 21.18
CA ASN A 608 17.22 -10.07 19.86
C ASN A 608 18.29 -11.13 19.60
N ASP A 609 19.55 -10.88 19.98
CA ASP A 609 20.62 -11.87 19.81
C ASP A 609 20.39 -13.12 20.67
N LEU A 610 19.92 -12.98 21.91
CA LEU A 610 19.59 -14.12 22.78
C LEU A 610 18.44 -14.97 22.23
N VAL A 611 17.35 -14.34 21.79
CA VAL A 611 16.19 -15.05 21.20
C VAL A 611 16.58 -15.79 19.92
N ILE A 612 17.38 -15.16 19.05
CA ILE A 612 17.87 -15.79 17.83
C ILE A 612 18.78 -16.98 18.15
N ASN A 613 19.66 -16.86 19.16
CA ASN A 613 20.55 -17.96 19.57
C ASN A 613 19.74 -19.17 20.04
N HIS A 614 18.79 -18.95 20.96
CA HIS A 614 17.93 -20.02 21.47
C HIS A 614 17.19 -20.72 20.33
N LYS A 615 16.56 -19.94 19.43
CA LYS A 615 15.84 -20.49 18.28
C LYS A 615 16.75 -21.30 17.34
N ALA A 616 17.97 -20.82 17.09
CA ALA A 616 18.92 -21.54 16.25
C ALA A 616 19.35 -22.88 16.87
N GLU A 617 19.57 -22.92 18.18
CA GLU A 617 19.87 -24.15 18.90
C GLU A 617 18.70 -25.14 18.87
N SER A 618 17.48 -24.69 19.15
CA SER A 618 16.29 -25.55 19.11
C SER A 618 16.10 -26.16 17.72
N ILE A 619 16.21 -25.35 16.66
CA ILE A 619 16.10 -25.85 15.27
C ILE A 619 17.22 -26.83 14.98
N SER A 620 18.47 -26.56 15.37
CA SER A 620 19.59 -27.46 15.11
C SER A 620 19.41 -28.83 15.77
N ARG A 621 18.85 -28.88 16.99
CA ARG A 621 18.66 -30.12 17.76
C ARG A 621 17.37 -30.88 17.41
N GLY A 622 16.45 -30.30 16.64
CA GLY A 622 15.17 -30.93 16.30
C GLY A 622 15.30 -32.31 15.65
N ASP A 623 14.35 -33.20 15.95
CA ASP A 623 14.27 -34.57 15.42
C ASP A 623 13.36 -34.62 14.18
N THR A 624 13.98 -34.88 13.03
CA THR A 624 13.30 -34.83 11.74
C THR A 624 12.71 -36.16 11.28
N THR A 625 12.92 -37.25 12.04
CA THR A 625 12.56 -38.63 11.64
C THR A 625 11.07 -38.84 11.41
N LYS A 626 10.21 -38.06 12.09
CA LYS A 626 8.75 -38.16 12.00
C LYS A 626 8.12 -37.28 10.91
N TYR A 627 8.93 -36.57 10.12
CA TYR A 627 8.43 -35.62 9.13
C TYR A 627 8.77 -36.07 7.70
N ASP A 628 7.82 -35.81 6.82
CA ASP A 628 8.02 -35.64 5.39
C ASP A 628 7.76 -34.17 5.01
N LEU A 629 7.87 -33.85 3.71
CA LEU A 629 7.72 -32.47 3.25
C LEU A 629 6.32 -31.89 3.53
N GLU A 630 5.28 -32.70 3.35
CA GLU A 630 3.89 -32.26 3.50
C GLU A 630 3.52 -32.06 4.98
N SER A 631 3.87 -33.01 5.83
CA SER A 631 3.66 -32.95 7.27
C SER A 631 4.48 -31.85 7.94
N ALA A 632 5.75 -31.64 7.55
CA ALA A 632 6.56 -30.53 8.06
C ALA A 632 5.96 -29.17 7.69
N GLN A 633 5.53 -29.01 6.42
CA GLN A 633 4.84 -27.80 5.98
C GLN A 633 3.54 -27.57 6.75
N TYR A 634 2.77 -28.64 6.98
CA TYR A 634 1.53 -28.57 7.75
C TYR A 634 1.76 -28.10 9.20
N VAL A 635 2.78 -28.63 9.89
CA VAL A 635 3.14 -28.18 11.25
C VAL A 635 3.55 -26.72 11.25
N LEU A 636 4.41 -26.29 10.31
CA LEU A 636 4.88 -24.90 10.27
C LEU A 636 3.77 -23.91 9.92
N LYS A 637 2.82 -24.32 9.09
CA LYS A 637 1.61 -23.56 8.76
C LYS A 637 0.70 -23.41 9.99
N ASN A 638 0.60 -24.47 10.80
CA ASN A 638 -0.25 -24.54 11.98
C ASN A 638 0.50 -24.36 13.31
N ARG A 639 1.71 -23.76 13.30
CA ARG A 639 2.60 -23.65 14.47
C ARG A 639 2.03 -22.86 15.66
N TYR A 640 0.93 -22.15 15.45
CA TYR A 640 0.19 -21.42 16.49
C TYR A 640 -1.23 -21.96 16.70
N ALA A 641 -1.53 -23.17 16.18
CA ALA A 641 -2.81 -23.83 16.41
C ALA A 641 -2.88 -24.39 17.84
N TYR A 642 -4.09 -24.51 18.37
CA TYR A 642 -4.35 -25.00 19.73
C TYR A 642 -5.40 -26.11 19.69
N ASN A 643 -5.29 -27.05 20.63
CA ASN A 643 -6.32 -28.04 20.87
C ASN A 643 -7.58 -27.35 21.45
N GLN A 644 -8.72 -27.52 20.79
CA GLN A 644 -9.96 -26.84 21.16
C GLN A 644 -10.53 -27.27 22.52
N LYS A 645 -10.14 -28.44 23.04
CA LYS A 645 -10.64 -28.97 24.33
C LYS A 645 -9.71 -28.65 25.49
N THR A 646 -8.40 -28.75 25.29
CA THR A 646 -7.41 -28.54 26.36
C THR A 646 -6.83 -27.13 26.37
N HIS A 647 -7.04 -26.34 25.31
CA HIS A 647 -6.41 -25.04 25.07
C HIS A 647 -4.88 -25.06 25.06
N GLU A 648 -4.27 -26.24 25.00
CA GLU A 648 -2.82 -26.40 24.85
C GLU A 648 -2.41 -26.23 23.39
N PRO A 649 -1.17 -25.75 23.12
CA PRO A 649 -0.62 -25.72 21.76
C PRO A 649 -0.73 -27.07 21.09
N LEU A 650 -1.20 -27.10 19.84
CA LEU A 650 -1.31 -28.32 19.05
C LEU A 650 0.06 -28.93 18.76
N TYR A 651 1.08 -28.08 18.69
CA TYR A 651 2.48 -28.45 18.45
C TYR A 651 3.36 -27.78 19.48
N THR A 652 4.30 -28.55 20.02
CA THR A 652 5.32 -28.04 20.94
C THR A 652 6.37 -27.21 20.19
N GLU A 653 7.16 -26.40 20.92
CA GLU A 653 8.29 -25.70 20.31
C GLU A 653 9.30 -26.67 19.66
N GLU A 654 9.44 -27.87 20.21
CA GLU A 654 10.28 -28.93 19.65
C GLU A 654 9.72 -29.47 18.33
N ASP A 655 8.39 -29.65 18.22
CA ASP A 655 7.75 -30.05 16.96
C ASP A 655 7.97 -29.01 15.87
N ILE A 656 7.80 -27.73 16.21
CA ILE A 656 7.98 -26.61 15.28
C ILE A 656 9.44 -26.53 14.84
N ALA A 657 10.38 -26.61 15.78
CA ALA A 657 11.81 -26.58 15.51
C ALA A 657 12.25 -27.76 14.62
N SER A 658 11.71 -28.95 14.89
CA SER A 658 11.98 -30.17 14.13
C SER A 658 11.43 -30.11 12.71
N ALA A 659 10.18 -29.66 12.54
CA ALA A 659 9.60 -29.41 11.22
C ALA A 659 10.41 -28.36 10.45
N GLN A 660 10.86 -27.30 11.13
CA GLN A 660 11.67 -26.25 10.51
C GLN A 660 13.05 -26.78 10.06
N LYS A 661 13.70 -27.61 10.89
CA LYS A 661 14.94 -28.29 10.53
C LYS A 661 14.74 -29.20 9.31
N PHE A 662 13.65 -29.97 9.26
CA PHE A 662 13.35 -30.82 8.11
C PHE A 662 13.27 -30.00 6.81
N ILE A 663 12.56 -28.86 6.82
CA ILE A 663 12.49 -27.99 5.64
C ILE A 663 13.88 -27.48 5.23
N TYR A 664 14.71 -27.08 6.20
CA TYR A 664 16.08 -26.66 5.90
C TYR A 664 16.95 -27.80 5.37
N GLN A 665 16.77 -29.03 5.85
CA GLN A 665 17.47 -30.22 5.33
C GLN A 665 17.03 -30.55 3.90
N ASP A 666 15.73 -30.47 3.60
CA ASP A 666 15.23 -30.62 2.22
C ASP A 666 15.79 -29.53 1.31
N LEU A 667 15.87 -28.29 1.79
CA LEU A 667 16.41 -27.17 1.02
C LEU A 667 17.91 -27.31 0.77
N PHE A 668 18.66 -27.77 1.77
CA PHE A 668 20.13 -27.82 1.79
C PHE A 668 20.68 -29.20 2.23
N PRO A 669 20.43 -30.29 1.48
CA PRO A 669 20.78 -31.66 1.90
C PRO A 669 22.29 -31.92 2.04
N CYS A 670 23.16 -31.05 1.51
CA CYS A 670 24.61 -31.16 1.67
C CYS A 670 25.17 -30.22 2.74
N VAL A 671 24.33 -29.50 3.50
CA VAL A 671 24.76 -28.56 4.53
C VAL A 671 24.45 -29.13 5.91
N GLU A 672 25.45 -29.10 6.78
CA GLU A 672 25.25 -29.38 8.20
C GLU A 672 24.55 -28.19 8.87
N LEU A 673 23.35 -28.41 9.42
CA LEU A 673 22.53 -27.37 10.04
C LEU A 673 22.95 -27.10 11.49
N THR A 674 24.18 -26.61 11.68
CA THR A 674 24.69 -26.18 12.98
C THR A 674 23.94 -24.94 13.50
N PRO A 675 23.91 -24.69 14.83
CA PRO A 675 23.27 -23.49 15.38
C PRO A 675 23.84 -22.20 14.75
N ASP A 676 25.15 -22.13 14.54
CA ASP A 676 25.80 -20.98 13.93
C ASP A 676 25.38 -20.78 12.47
N PHE A 677 25.29 -21.86 11.68
CA PHE A 677 24.81 -21.77 10.31
C PHE A 677 23.36 -21.26 10.25
N ILE A 678 22.47 -21.83 11.07
CA ILE A 678 21.06 -21.41 11.14
C ILE A 678 20.96 -19.95 11.56
N LYS A 679 21.67 -19.57 12.63
CA LYS A 679 21.68 -18.21 13.15
C LYS A 679 22.15 -17.21 12.10
N GLU A 680 23.32 -17.44 11.51
CA GLU A 680 23.95 -16.47 10.61
C GLU A 680 23.20 -16.38 9.27
N TYR A 681 22.84 -17.52 8.67
CA TYR A 681 22.39 -17.56 7.27
C TYR A 681 20.89 -17.78 7.07
N LEU A 682 20.17 -18.31 8.06
CA LEU A 682 18.73 -18.58 7.95
C LEU A 682 17.88 -17.62 8.80
N LEU A 683 18.40 -17.14 9.94
CA LEU A 683 17.66 -16.24 10.84
C LEU A 683 18.11 -14.77 10.76
N LYS A 684 19.42 -14.48 10.61
CA LYS A 684 19.94 -13.10 10.58
C LYS A 684 20.03 -12.51 9.17
N ASP A 685 20.84 -13.11 8.30
CA ASP A 685 21.09 -12.59 6.94
C ASP A 685 21.17 -13.72 5.92
N ASN A 686 20.14 -13.84 5.08
CA ASN A 686 20.12 -14.82 4.00
C ASN A 686 20.88 -14.36 2.74
N GLY A 687 21.58 -13.23 2.79
CA GLY A 687 22.28 -12.63 1.66
C GLY A 687 23.33 -13.56 1.04
N LYS A 688 24.06 -14.33 1.86
CA LYS A 688 25.01 -15.36 1.38
C LYS A 688 24.26 -16.46 0.60
N LEU A 689 23.19 -17.01 1.15
CA LEU A 689 22.40 -18.05 0.48
C LEU A 689 21.77 -17.55 -0.82
N ARG A 690 21.21 -16.33 -0.82
CA ARG A 690 20.65 -15.69 -2.02
C ARG A 690 21.72 -15.45 -3.09
N SER A 691 22.95 -15.12 -2.68
CA SER A 691 24.06 -14.97 -3.61
C SER A 691 24.46 -16.30 -4.26
N CYS A 692 24.47 -17.39 -3.50
CA CYS A 692 24.72 -18.75 -4.01
C CYS A 692 23.61 -19.20 -4.96
N GLU A 693 22.34 -18.94 -4.61
CA GLU A 693 21.18 -19.21 -5.47
C GLU A 693 21.33 -18.50 -6.82
N ARG A 694 21.62 -17.19 -6.81
CA ARG A 694 21.79 -16.43 -8.04
C ARG A 694 22.97 -16.92 -8.86
N TYR A 695 24.10 -17.24 -8.23
CA TYR A 695 25.27 -17.79 -8.91
C TYR A 695 24.94 -19.13 -9.58
N TYR A 696 24.28 -20.05 -8.87
CA TYR A 696 23.85 -21.34 -9.42
C TYR A 696 22.97 -21.14 -10.67
N TRP A 697 21.94 -20.28 -10.58
CA TRP A 697 21.01 -20.08 -11.68
C TRP A 697 21.57 -19.24 -12.82
N LEU A 698 22.54 -18.36 -12.58
CA LEU A 698 23.27 -17.68 -13.65
C LEU A 698 24.00 -18.69 -14.55
N ASN A 699 24.60 -19.72 -13.96
CA ASN A 699 25.27 -20.80 -14.67
C ASN A 699 24.29 -21.84 -15.24
N ASN A 700 23.09 -21.96 -14.67
CA ASN A 700 22.05 -22.91 -15.05
C ASN A 700 20.78 -22.25 -15.61
N PHE A 701 20.92 -21.14 -16.34
CA PHE A 701 19.78 -20.30 -16.74
C PHE A 701 18.72 -21.02 -17.58
N SER A 702 19.12 -21.98 -18.43
CA SER A 702 18.18 -22.81 -19.19
C SER A 702 17.33 -23.71 -18.31
N LEU A 703 17.88 -24.21 -17.20
CA LEU A 703 17.14 -25.00 -16.20
C LEU A 703 16.20 -24.10 -15.38
N LEU A 704 16.62 -22.87 -15.05
CA LEU A 704 15.74 -21.90 -14.37
C LEU A 704 14.50 -21.64 -15.21
N LYS A 705 14.67 -21.35 -16.51
CA LYS A 705 13.55 -21.15 -17.43
C LYS A 705 12.56 -22.31 -17.43
N LYS A 706 13.06 -23.56 -17.46
CA LYS A 706 12.20 -24.76 -17.37
C LYS A 706 11.46 -24.84 -16.05
N LYS A 707 12.15 -24.61 -14.92
CA LYS A 707 11.56 -24.60 -13.58
C LYS A 707 10.40 -23.61 -13.49
N GLU A 708 10.63 -22.38 -13.94
CA GLU A 708 9.64 -21.31 -13.92
C GLU A 708 8.48 -21.58 -14.89
N THR A 709 8.74 -22.22 -16.03
CA THR A 709 7.68 -22.68 -16.94
C THR A 709 6.79 -23.74 -16.30
N ILE A 710 7.38 -24.73 -15.61
CA ILE A 710 6.61 -25.77 -14.89
C ILE A 710 5.75 -25.14 -13.81
N LYS A 711 6.31 -24.20 -13.04
CA LYS A 711 5.54 -23.44 -12.05
C LYS A 711 4.36 -22.73 -12.70
N ALA A 712 4.58 -22.01 -13.79
CA ALA A 712 3.53 -21.30 -14.52
C ALA A 712 2.46 -22.25 -15.10
N LEU A 713 2.85 -23.41 -15.63
CA LEU A 713 1.91 -24.41 -16.15
C LEU A 713 1.09 -25.09 -15.05
N ASN A 714 1.73 -25.46 -13.94
CA ASN A 714 1.04 -26.01 -12.76
C ASN A 714 0.06 -24.98 -12.19
N TRP A 715 0.49 -23.72 -12.14
CA TRP A 715 -0.36 -22.61 -11.74
C TRP A 715 -1.60 -22.52 -12.64
N LEU A 716 -1.42 -22.48 -13.96
CA LEU A 716 -2.53 -22.46 -14.92
C LEU A 716 -3.49 -23.65 -14.78
N TYR A 717 -2.94 -24.82 -14.47
CA TYR A 717 -3.72 -26.05 -14.34
C TYR A 717 -4.59 -26.04 -13.09
N ASN A 718 -4.05 -25.48 -12.00
CA ASN A 718 -4.76 -25.37 -10.72
C ASN A 718 -5.65 -24.11 -10.64
N SER A 719 -5.33 -23.05 -11.37
CA SER A 719 -6.09 -21.80 -11.39
C SER A 719 -7.30 -21.91 -12.34
N ARG A 720 -8.52 -21.77 -11.82
CA ARG A 720 -9.75 -21.79 -12.65
C ARG A 720 -9.89 -20.60 -13.62
N ARG A 721 -9.11 -19.50 -13.44
CA ARG A 721 -8.65 -18.44 -14.39
C ARG A 721 -8.75 -16.99 -13.86
N LEU A 722 -7.95 -16.13 -14.53
CA LEU A 722 -8.10 -14.70 -14.87
C LEU A 722 -7.86 -13.58 -13.85
N VAL A 723 -7.26 -13.87 -12.70
CA VAL A 723 -6.56 -12.83 -11.92
C VAL A 723 -5.11 -13.22 -11.92
N TYR A 724 -4.26 -12.58 -12.72
CA TYR A 724 -2.81 -12.82 -12.69
C TYR A 724 -2.16 -11.76 -11.81
N LEU A 725 -2.19 -12.00 -10.52
CA LEU A 725 -1.42 -11.31 -9.49
C LEU A 725 -0.32 -12.27 -9.03
N GLU A 726 0.75 -12.35 -9.81
CA GLU A 726 1.93 -13.09 -9.39
C GLU A 726 2.36 -12.68 -7.97
N ASN A 727 2.70 -13.68 -7.17
CA ASN A 727 3.41 -13.46 -5.92
C ASN A 727 4.74 -12.79 -6.22
N ASN A 728 5.01 -11.66 -5.54
CA ASN A 728 6.23 -10.84 -5.65
C ASN A 728 7.55 -11.61 -5.36
N HIS A 729 7.50 -12.91 -5.10
CA HIS A 729 8.65 -13.73 -4.68
C HIS A 729 9.43 -14.42 -5.82
N ASP A 730 8.99 -14.35 -7.08
CA ASP A 730 9.65 -15.04 -8.22
C ASP A 730 10.28 -14.08 -9.25
N ASP A 731 11.01 -13.06 -8.77
CA ASP A 731 11.84 -12.17 -9.62
C ASP A 731 13.15 -12.81 -10.06
N LEU A 732 13.50 -13.98 -9.53
CA LEU A 732 14.77 -14.65 -9.79
C LEU A 732 15.02 -14.84 -11.30
N LEU A 733 13.99 -15.18 -12.09
CA LEU A 733 14.13 -15.27 -13.55
C LEU A 733 14.56 -13.95 -14.19
N LEU A 734 13.97 -12.84 -13.74
CA LEU A 734 14.24 -11.49 -14.22
C LEU A 734 15.60 -10.98 -13.74
N GLU A 735 15.95 -11.22 -12.47
CA GLU A 735 17.27 -10.94 -11.89
C GLU A 735 18.38 -11.60 -12.72
N ILE A 736 18.27 -12.91 -12.95
CA ILE A 736 19.28 -13.66 -13.70
C ILE A 736 19.30 -13.26 -15.17
N HIS A 737 18.13 -12.99 -15.76
CA HIS A 737 18.06 -12.47 -17.12
C HIS A 737 18.80 -11.13 -17.24
N LEU A 738 18.59 -10.20 -16.31
CA LEU A 738 19.27 -8.91 -16.31
C LEU A 738 20.79 -9.08 -16.19
N LEU A 739 21.28 -9.96 -15.33
CA LEU A 739 22.72 -10.27 -15.23
C LEU A 739 23.29 -10.81 -16.55
N LYS A 740 22.54 -11.63 -17.29
CA LYS A 740 22.91 -12.11 -18.63
C LYS A 740 22.91 -10.99 -19.67
N VAL A 741 21.90 -10.12 -19.68
CA VAL A 741 21.80 -8.97 -20.60
C VAL A 741 22.95 -7.99 -20.38
N LEU A 742 23.28 -7.71 -19.12
CA LEU A 742 24.44 -6.91 -18.73
C LEU A 742 25.78 -7.64 -18.95
N ASP A 743 25.73 -8.94 -19.23
CA ASP A 743 26.87 -9.78 -19.62
C ASP A 743 27.92 -9.87 -18.51
N VAL A 744 27.41 -9.93 -17.27
CA VAL A 744 28.24 -10.02 -16.07
C VAL A 744 29.13 -11.26 -16.11
N GLN A 745 28.65 -12.34 -16.74
CA GLN A 745 29.39 -13.59 -16.93
C GLN A 745 30.75 -13.37 -17.60
N LYS A 746 30.84 -12.48 -18.60
CA LYS A 746 32.13 -12.21 -19.26
C LYS A 746 33.19 -11.70 -18.30
N PHE A 747 32.79 -11.01 -17.22
CA PHE A 747 33.75 -10.57 -16.23
C PHE A 747 34.21 -11.73 -15.35
N ILE A 748 33.32 -12.66 -15.02
CA ILE A 748 33.64 -13.87 -14.24
C ILE A 748 34.66 -14.74 -14.99
N ASP A 749 34.46 -14.88 -16.31
CA ASP A 749 35.29 -15.72 -17.19
C ASP A 749 36.57 -15.00 -17.68
N LEU A 750 36.81 -13.74 -17.28
CA LEU A 750 37.99 -12.99 -17.72
C LEU A 750 39.24 -13.46 -16.97
N ASP A 751 40.20 -13.98 -17.72
CA ASP A 751 41.57 -14.20 -17.22
C ASP A 751 42.32 -12.86 -17.15
N GLY A 752 42.60 -12.41 -15.93
CA GLY A 752 43.46 -11.25 -15.66
C GLY A 752 42.74 -10.01 -15.12
N CYS A 753 43.39 -8.85 -15.25
CA CYS A 753 42.90 -7.59 -14.68
C CYS A 753 42.43 -6.59 -15.75
N PHE A 754 41.39 -5.83 -15.44
CA PHE A 754 40.84 -4.80 -16.32
C PHE A 754 40.87 -3.41 -15.66
N THR A 755 40.79 -2.36 -16.47
CA THR A 755 40.71 -0.97 -16.01
C THR A 755 39.34 -0.36 -16.28
N ARG A 756 39.04 0.77 -15.63
CA ARG A 756 37.82 1.55 -15.94
C ARG A 756 37.75 2.01 -17.40
N LYS A 757 38.89 2.13 -18.09
CA LYS A 757 38.95 2.64 -19.47
C LYS A 757 38.70 1.56 -20.53
N ASP A 758 38.68 0.29 -20.12
CA ASP A 758 38.58 -0.83 -21.05
C ASP A 758 37.24 -0.85 -21.78
N LYS A 759 37.26 -1.35 -23.03
CA LYS A 759 36.08 -1.39 -23.90
C LYS A 759 34.95 -2.23 -23.30
N CYS A 760 35.29 -3.30 -22.57
CA CYS A 760 34.32 -4.15 -21.88
C CYS A 760 33.52 -3.37 -20.82
N ILE A 761 34.18 -2.52 -20.02
CA ILE A 761 33.53 -1.68 -19.00
C ILE A 761 32.66 -0.59 -19.63
N LYS A 762 33.11 0.04 -20.71
CA LYS A 762 32.31 1.02 -21.46
C LYS A 762 31.03 0.37 -22.03
N SER A 763 31.15 -0.82 -22.61
CA SER A 763 30.01 -1.59 -23.14
C SER A 763 29.03 -2.01 -22.03
N PHE A 764 29.56 -2.52 -20.92
CA PHE A 764 28.77 -2.83 -19.73
C PHE A 764 28.00 -1.59 -19.23
N PHE A 765 28.65 -0.44 -19.09
CA PHE A 765 27.99 0.77 -18.60
C PHE A 765 26.89 1.28 -19.54
N LYS A 766 27.11 1.19 -20.85
CA LYS A 766 26.08 1.53 -21.85
C LYS A 766 24.83 0.64 -21.68
N ARG A 767 25.02 -0.66 -21.44
CA ARG A 767 23.91 -1.58 -21.14
C ARG A 767 23.25 -1.26 -19.80
N ALA A 768 24.03 -0.96 -18.75
CA ALA A 768 23.50 -0.57 -17.45
C ALA A 768 22.66 0.72 -17.52
N LEU A 769 23.05 1.70 -18.34
CA LEU A 769 22.25 2.91 -18.58
C LEU A 769 20.93 2.60 -19.30
N LYS A 770 20.93 1.65 -20.23
CA LYS A 770 19.73 1.21 -20.94
C LYS A 770 18.75 0.49 -20.01
N HIS A 771 19.26 -0.25 -19.02
CA HIS A 771 18.48 -1.05 -18.06
C HIS A 771 18.48 -0.44 -16.64
N LYS A 772 18.48 0.89 -16.55
CA LYS A 772 18.60 1.62 -15.28
C LYS A 772 17.42 1.37 -14.33
N GLN A 773 16.22 1.13 -14.88
CA GLN A 773 15.02 0.88 -14.08
C GLN A 773 15.05 -0.54 -13.54
N GLU A 774 15.33 -1.55 -14.37
CA GLU A 774 15.43 -2.94 -13.95
C GLU A 774 16.57 -3.15 -12.92
N LEU A 775 17.66 -2.37 -13.03
CA LEU A 775 18.73 -2.36 -12.02
C LEU A 775 18.30 -1.78 -10.67
N ARG A 776 17.41 -0.78 -10.68
CA ARG A 776 16.80 -0.25 -9.45
C ARG A 776 15.84 -1.27 -8.86
N ASP A 777 14.98 -1.86 -9.68
CA ASP A 777 13.91 -2.76 -9.22
C ASP A 777 14.45 -4.08 -8.67
N TYR A 778 15.42 -4.72 -9.35
CA TYR A 778 15.87 -6.07 -8.99
C TYR A 778 17.11 -6.10 -8.09
N PHE A 779 17.93 -5.05 -8.12
CA PHE A 779 19.20 -5.00 -7.39
C PHE A 779 19.35 -3.76 -6.48
N ASN A 780 18.38 -2.85 -6.47
CA ASN A 780 18.46 -1.58 -5.76
C ASN A 780 19.71 -0.77 -6.14
N ILE A 781 20.00 -0.69 -7.45
CA ILE A 781 21.15 0.04 -8.01
C ILE A 781 20.66 1.18 -8.90
N THR A 782 20.80 2.41 -8.41
CA THR A 782 20.56 3.61 -9.22
C THR A 782 21.70 3.87 -10.21
N VAL A 783 21.37 3.98 -11.50
CA VAL A 783 22.33 4.27 -12.58
C VAL A 783 21.98 5.59 -13.26
N THR A 784 22.96 6.50 -13.31
CA THR A 784 22.90 7.78 -14.02
C THR A 784 24.10 7.89 -14.94
N ALA A 785 24.08 8.85 -15.87
CA ALA A 785 25.22 9.11 -16.76
C ALA A 785 26.53 9.46 -15.99
N LYS A 786 26.41 9.94 -14.75
CA LYS A 786 27.54 10.27 -13.86
C LYS A 786 27.99 9.10 -12.99
N SER A 787 27.23 8.01 -12.93
CA SER A 787 27.54 6.87 -12.06
C SER A 787 28.87 6.21 -12.42
N ASN A 788 29.56 5.66 -11.42
CA ASN A 788 30.81 4.95 -11.64
C ASN A 788 30.53 3.49 -12.09
N PRO A 789 30.94 3.10 -13.32
CA PRO A 789 30.69 1.74 -13.84
C PRO A 789 31.24 0.63 -12.96
N ILE A 790 32.39 0.86 -12.33
CA ILE A 790 33.04 -0.14 -11.48
C ILE A 790 32.26 -0.37 -10.19
N ILE A 791 31.65 0.68 -9.63
CA ILE A 791 30.83 0.54 -8.41
C ILE A 791 29.57 -0.27 -8.73
N ILE A 792 28.95 -0.03 -9.88
CA ILE A 792 27.80 -0.80 -10.35
C ILE A 792 28.19 -2.27 -10.55
N LEU A 793 29.29 -2.54 -11.28
CA LEU A 793 29.78 -3.90 -11.50
C LEU A 793 30.12 -4.60 -10.17
N LYS A 794 30.77 -3.90 -9.23
CA LYS A 794 31.08 -4.43 -7.89
C LYS A 794 29.83 -4.85 -7.13
N LYS A 795 28.75 -4.04 -7.18
CA LYS A 795 27.47 -4.38 -6.54
C LYS A 795 26.83 -5.62 -7.18
N LEU A 796 26.84 -5.71 -8.52
CA LEU A 796 26.31 -6.87 -9.24
C LEU A 796 27.12 -8.15 -8.98
N LEU A 797 28.45 -8.08 -8.98
CA LEU A 797 29.31 -9.22 -8.63
C LEU A 797 29.05 -9.66 -7.18
N LYS A 798 28.94 -8.71 -6.24
CA LYS A 798 28.60 -9.03 -4.84
C LYS A 798 27.26 -9.75 -4.72
N SER A 799 26.28 -9.39 -5.56
CA SER A 799 24.95 -10.03 -5.55
C SER A 799 24.95 -11.51 -5.93
N ILE A 800 26.03 -12.00 -6.55
CA ILE A 800 26.27 -13.41 -6.91
C ILE A 800 27.46 -14.01 -6.15
N GLY A 801 27.88 -13.37 -5.04
CA GLY A 801 28.94 -13.88 -4.18
C GLY A 801 30.36 -13.58 -4.66
N ILE A 802 30.53 -12.89 -5.78
CA ILE A 802 31.85 -12.63 -6.36
C ILE A 802 32.39 -11.28 -5.88
N LYS A 803 33.65 -11.25 -5.45
CA LYS A 803 34.30 -10.01 -5.02
C LYS A 803 35.06 -9.37 -6.19
N LEU A 804 35.05 -8.03 -6.21
CA LEU A 804 35.89 -7.25 -7.11
C LEU A 804 37.01 -6.59 -6.30
N GLN A 805 38.23 -7.08 -6.47
CA GLN A 805 39.42 -6.51 -5.85
C GLN A 805 39.97 -5.37 -6.71
N SER A 806 40.62 -4.40 -6.08
CA SER A 806 41.35 -3.34 -6.78
C SER A 806 42.80 -3.31 -6.33
N LYS A 807 43.73 -3.30 -7.28
CA LYS A 807 45.17 -3.12 -7.04
C LYS A 807 45.66 -1.92 -7.84
N VAL A 808 46.76 -1.30 -7.40
CA VAL A 808 47.45 -0.27 -8.19
C VAL A 808 48.62 -0.94 -8.88
N ARG A 809 48.70 -0.80 -10.21
CA ARG A 809 49.84 -1.27 -11.01
C ARG A 809 50.39 -0.09 -11.81
N LYS A 810 51.71 -0.05 -11.99
CA LYS A 810 52.34 0.86 -12.96
C LYS A 810 52.07 0.32 -14.35
N VAL A 811 51.25 1.03 -15.11
CA VAL A 811 51.02 0.78 -16.55
C VAL A 811 51.55 2.00 -17.28
N ASN A 812 52.54 1.83 -18.17
CA ASN A 812 53.21 2.92 -18.89
C ASN A 812 53.74 4.05 -17.98
N LYS A 813 54.44 3.69 -16.89
CA LYS A 813 54.98 4.62 -15.87
C LYS A 813 53.94 5.45 -15.10
N VAL A 814 52.64 5.17 -15.26
CA VAL A 814 51.55 5.82 -14.52
C VAL A 814 50.89 4.82 -13.57
N ASN A 815 50.67 5.22 -12.32
CA ASN A 815 49.92 4.43 -11.34
C ASN A 815 48.46 4.31 -11.79
N THR A 816 48.09 3.13 -12.27
CA THR A 816 46.75 2.84 -12.77
C THR A 816 46.07 1.84 -11.85
N ARG A 817 44.84 2.16 -11.45
CA ARG A 817 44.01 1.21 -10.69
C ARG A 817 43.48 0.14 -11.63
N VAL A 818 43.84 -1.11 -11.35
CA VAL A 818 43.38 -2.30 -12.05
C VAL A 818 42.44 -3.08 -11.14
N TYR A 819 41.47 -3.78 -11.74
CA TYR A 819 40.46 -4.56 -11.05
C TYR A 819 40.60 -6.03 -11.42
N LEU A 820 40.45 -6.91 -10.44
CA LEU A 820 40.56 -8.36 -10.58
C LEU A 820 39.31 -9.01 -9.97
N ILE A 821 38.79 -10.02 -10.64
CA ILE A 821 37.77 -10.89 -10.06
C ILE A 821 38.41 -11.78 -9.00
N ASP A 822 37.78 -11.82 -7.84
CA ASP A 822 38.14 -12.70 -6.74
C ASP A 822 37.01 -13.71 -6.53
N GLN A 823 37.30 -14.95 -6.92
CA GLN A 823 36.39 -16.09 -6.83
C GLN A 823 36.60 -16.90 -5.54
N SER A 824 37.50 -16.51 -4.63
CA SER A 824 37.77 -17.25 -3.38
C SER A 824 36.53 -17.48 -2.51
N TYR A 825 35.51 -16.65 -2.66
CA TYR A 825 34.22 -16.84 -2.01
C TYR A 825 33.48 -18.12 -2.46
N LEU A 826 33.71 -18.54 -3.70
CA LEU A 826 33.15 -19.78 -4.25
C LEU A 826 33.86 -21.00 -3.66
N ASP A 827 35.11 -20.87 -3.23
CA ASP A 827 35.91 -21.96 -2.66
C ASP A 827 35.57 -22.24 -1.19
N ASP A 828 34.76 -21.38 -0.56
CA ASP A 828 34.29 -21.55 0.82
C ASP A 828 33.39 -22.81 0.97
N ASP A 829 33.66 -23.62 1.99
CA ASP A 829 32.98 -24.92 2.20
C ASP A 829 31.45 -24.79 2.30
N ILE A 830 30.97 -23.72 2.94
CA ILE A 830 29.53 -23.44 3.03
C ILE A 830 28.97 -23.14 1.63
N THR A 831 29.64 -22.28 0.86
CA THR A 831 29.24 -21.97 -0.52
C THR A 831 29.18 -23.23 -1.38
N GLN A 832 30.21 -24.07 -1.34
CA GLN A 832 30.25 -25.33 -2.09
C GLN A 832 29.12 -26.30 -1.68
N SER A 833 28.87 -26.43 -0.38
CA SER A 833 27.82 -27.29 0.16
C SER A 833 26.41 -26.82 -0.25
N VAL A 834 26.17 -25.51 -0.24
CA VAL A 834 24.92 -24.91 -0.71
C VAL A 834 24.76 -25.11 -2.22
N LEU A 835 25.79 -24.87 -3.03
CA LEU A 835 25.73 -25.06 -4.48
C LEU A 835 25.50 -26.53 -4.86
N LYS A 836 26.14 -27.47 -4.16
CA LYS A 836 25.91 -28.91 -4.33
C LYS A 836 24.48 -29.30 -3.96
N SER A 837 23.92 -28.72 -2.90
CA SER A 837 22.51 -28.89 -2.54
C SER A 837 21.56 -28.45 -3.66
N TYR A 838 21.78 -27.27 -4.26
CA TYR A 838 21.01 -26.81 -5.42
C TYR A 838 21.17 -27.77 -6.61
N GLN A 839 22.37 -28.28 -6.86
CA GLN A 839 22.61 -29.24 -7.95
C GLN A 839 21.81 -30.54 -7.76
N ILE A 840 21.83 -31.14 -6.57
CA ILE A 840 21.10 -32.38 -6.27
C ILE A 840 19.59 -32.18 -6.49
N ARG A 841 19.00 -31.17 -5.84
CA ARG A 841 17.55 -30.94 -5.90
C ARG A 841 17.04 -30.66 -7.31
N ASN A 842 17.85 -30.00 -8.13
CA ASN A 842 17.48 -29.62 -9.48
C ASN A 842 17.96 -30.61 -10.56
N THR A 843 18.58 -31.75 -10.18
CA THR A 843 19.03 -32.76 -11.15
C THR A 843 17.86 -33.35 -11.92
N ALA A 844 16.71 -33.56 -11.26
CA ALA A 844 15.49 -34.05 -11.90
C ALA A 844 14.95 -33.10 -12.98
N LEU A 845 15.21 -31.78 -12.89
CA LEU A 845 14.78 -30.78 -13.90
C LEU A 845 15.38 -31.05 -15.29
N LYS A 846 16.46 -31.83 -15.38
CA LYS A 846 17.10 -32.19 -16.65
C LYS A 846 16.24 -33.12 -17.51
N SER A 847 15.36 -33.94 -16.91
CA SER A 847 14.54 -34.97 -17.59
C SER A 847 13.04 -34.64 -17.71
N VAL A 848 12.58 -33.45 -17.30
CA VAL A 848 11.13 -33.11 -17.12
C VAL A 848 10.33 -32.92 -18.42
N LYS A 849 10.87 -33.28 -19.58
CA LYS A 849 10.17 -33.13 -20.87
C LYS A 849 8.82 -33.86 -20.89
N GLU A 850 8.74 -35.05 -20.29
CA GLU A 850 7.50 -35.85 -20.25
C GLU A 850 6.43 -35.29 -19.32
N LYS A 851 6.80 -34.69 -18.18
CA LYS A 851 5.83 -34.03 -17.28
C LYS A 851 5.22 -32.78 -17.92
N MET A 852 6.05 -31.97 -18.59
CA MET A 852 5.55 -30.79 -19.34
C MET A 852 4.58 -31.20 -20.44
N LYS A 853 4.89 -32.29 -21.17
CA LYS A 853 4.02 -32.85 -22.20
C LYS A 853 2.70 -33.39 -21.60
N LYS A 854 2.75 -34.18 -20.54
CA LYS A 854 1.55 -34.70 -19.85
C LYS A 854 0.62 -33.59 -19.36
N ILE A 855 1.16 -32.53 -18.76
CA ILE A 855 0.36 -31.38 -18.31
C ILE A 855 -0.30 -30.70 -19.52
N SER A 856 0.47 -30.43 -20.58
CA SER A 856 -0.06 -29.85 -21.83
C SER A 856 -1.16 -30.71 -22.46
N ASP A 857 -0.96 -32.03 -22.56
CA ASP A 857 -1.91 -32.96 -23.17
C ASP A 857 -3.20 -33.09 -22.32
N SER A 858 -3.10 -32.96 -20.99
CA SER A 858 -4.26 -33.02 -20.08
C SER A 858 -5.20 -31.81 -20.22
N PHE A 859 -4.69 -30.64 -20.60
CA PHE A 859 -5.51 -29.47 -20.94
C PHE A 859 -6.38 -29.73 -22.18
N GLU A 860 -5.84 -30.40 -23.21
CA GLU A 860 -6.61 -30.78 -24.39
C GLU A 860 -7.69 -31.84 -24.08
N GLY A 861 -7.44 -32.71 -23.09
CA GLY A 861 -8.39 -33.70 -22.58
C GLY A 861 -9.60 -33.10 -21.86
N ASN A 862 -9.38 -32.14 -20.94
CA ASN A 862 -10.45 -31.46 -20.19
C ASN A 862 -11.43 -30.67 -21.09
N LYS A 863 -10.95 -30.24 -22.26
CA LYS A 863 -11.75 -29.59 -23.29
C LYS A 863 -12.85 -30.49 -23.84
N LYS A 864 -12.59 -31.80 -23.97
CA LYS A 864 -13.59 -32.76 -24.45
C LYS A 864 -14.69 -32.99 -23.40
N THR A 865 -14.35 -33.03 -22.12
CA THR A 865 -15.33 -33.22 -21.03
C THR A 865 -16.19 -31.99 -20.75
N GLU A 866 -15.65 -30.77 -20.83
CA GLU A 866 -16.45 -29.52 -20.70
C GLU A 866 -17.38 -29.30 -21.90
N THR A 867 -16.92 -29.60 -23.13
CA THR A 867 -17.79 -29.51 -24.32
C THR A 867 -18.91 -30.56 -24.28
N ILE A 868 -18.66 -31.75 -23.71
CA ILE A 868 -19.69 -32.79 -23.51
C ILE A 868 -20.70 -32.39 -22.43
N ASN A 869 -20.28 -31.68 -21.36
CA ASN A 869 -21.19 -31.21 -20.32
C ASN A 869 -22.05 -30.01 -20.76
N ASN A 870 -21.49 -29.07 -21.55
CA ASN A 870 -22.27 -27.96 -22.11
C ASN A 870 -23.29 -28.45 -23.16
N ASN A 871 -22.93 -29.44 -23.99
CA ASN A 871 -23.87 -30.06 -24.93
C ASN A 871 -24.95 -30.92 -24.23
N LYS A 872 -24.74 -31.34 -22.98
CA LYS A 872 -25.78 -31.99 -22.16
C LYS A 872 -26.70 -31.00 -21.45
N LEU A 873 -26.26 -29.76 -21.21
CA LEU A 873 -27.06 -28.69 -20.60
C LEU A 873 -27.92 -27.93 -21.62
N GLU A 874 -27.59 -27.99 -22.92
CA GLU A 874 -28.46 -27.48 -24.00
C GLU A 874 -29.65 -28.41 -24.34
N GLY A 875 -29.73 -29.60 -23.72
CA GLY A 875 -30.81 -30.58 -23.95
C GLY A 875 -32.09 -30.39 -23.12
N ASP A 876 -32.06 -29.59 -22.04
CA ASP A 876 -33.16 -29.51 -21.06
C ASP A 876 -33.78 -28.11 -20.88
N ASN A 877 -33.46 -27.14 -21.74
CA ASN A 877 -34.11 -25.82 -21.71
C ASN A 877 -35.37 -25.78 -22.58
N ASN A 878 -36.43 -26.45 -22.12
CA ASN A 878 -37.76 -26.30 -22.71
C ASN A 878 -38.84 -26.14 -21.62
N ARG A 879 -38.74 -25.05 -20.86
CA ARG A 879 -39.86 -24.36 -20.20
C ARG A 879 -39.29 -23.20 -19.39
N TYR A 880 -39.45 -21.98 -19.88
CA TYR A 880 -39.92 -20.79 -19.16
C TYR A 880 -39.88 -19.65 -20.19
N LYS A 881 -41.04 -19.39 -20.80
CA LYS A 881 -41.28 -18.15 -21.53
C LYS A 881 -41.26 -17.01 -20.53
N ASN A 882 -40.48 -15.98 -20.79
CA ASN A 882 -40.78 -14.63 -20.32
C ASN A 882 -40.48 -13.66 -21.45
N ASP A 883 -41.51 -12.88 -21.78
CA ASP A 883 -41.59 -11.99 -22.92
C ASP A 883 -40.66 -10.79 -22.71
N SER A 884 -39.62 -10.71 -23.54
CA SER A 884 -38.80 -9.52 -23.71
C SER A 884 -39.57 -8.49 -24.56
N ILE A 885 -40.05 -7.42 -23.92
CA ILE A 885 -40.45 -6.20 -24.62
C ILE A 885 -39.18 -5.44 -25.02
N SER A 886 -39.18 -5.03 -26.28
CA SER A 886 -38.11 -4.39 -27.03
C SER A 886 -37.86 -2.93 -26.63
N TYR A 887 -36.59 -2.52 -26.65
CA TYR A 887 -36.20 -1.17 -27.03
C TYR A 887 -35.00 -1.24 -27.99
N ASN A 888 -35.31 -1.13 -29.29
CA ASN A 888 -34.43 -0.59 -30.34
C ASN A 888 -34.24 0.92 -30.05
N ASN A 889 -33.18 1.65 -30.42
CA ASN A 889 -32.18 1.48 -31.46
C ASN A 889 -31.09 2.57 -31.35
N GLN A 890 -30.01 2.37 -32.12
CA GLN A 890 -29.04 3.35 -32.64
C GLN A 890 -27.69 3.54 -31.90
N VAL A 891 -26.73 2.69 -32.26
CA VAL A 891 -25.33 3.13 -32.47
C VAL A 891 -24.93 2.72 -33.89
N ASN A 892 -24.48 3.71 -34.67
CA ASN A 892 -24.06 3.56 -36.04
C ASN A 892 -22.81 2.68 -36.18
N SER A 893 -22.88 1.80 -37.17
CA SER A 893 -21.87 0.90 -37.68
C SER A 893 -20.65 1.61 -38.29
N VAL A 894 -19.45 1.08 -38.03
CA VAL A 894 -18.41 0.98 -39.07
C VAL A 894 -17.81 -0.42 -39.02
N ALA A 895 -17.89 -1.10 -40.17
CA ALA A 895 -17.59 -2.50 -40.38
C ALA A 895 -16.08 -2.78 -40.45
N ILE A 896 -15.65 -3.90 -39.87
CA ILE A 896 -14.39 -4.57 -40.21
C ILE A 896 -14.75 -5.91 -40.86
N ASN A 897 -14.45 -6.02 -42.16
CA ASN A 897 -14.72 -7.19 -43.00
C ASN A 897 -13.93 -8.41 -42.52
N LYS A 898 -14.66 -9.50 -42.22
CA LYS A 898 -14.13 -10.86 -42.16
C LYS A 898 -13.82 -11.34 -43.59
N VAL A 899 -12.58 -11.73 -43.85
CA VAL A 899 -12.24 -12.57 -45.01
C VAL A 899 -12.01 -13.98 -44.46
N THR A 900 -12.92 -14.89 -44.83
CA THR A 900 -12.82 -16.33 -44.60
C THR A 900 -11.98 -16.96 -45.70
N THR A 901 -10.99 -17.76 -45.28
CA THR A 901 -10.15 -18.62 -46.11
C THR A 901 -10.91 -19.88 -46.49
N GLU A 902 -11.36 -19.98 -47.73
CA GLU A 902 -11.63 -21.23 -48.46
C GLU A 902 -11.34 -20.95 -49.94
N GLU A 903 -10.89 -21.97 -50.68
CA GLU A 903 -10.51 -21.98 -52.10
C GLU A 903 -9.03 -21.75 -52.43
N LEU A 904 -8.20 -22.78 -52.23
CA LEU A 904 -7.13 -23.11 -53.19
C LEU A 904 -6.97 -24.64 -53.24
N LYS A 905 -7.65 -25.27 -54.22
CA LYS A 905 -7.33 -26.60 -54.73
C LYS A 905 -6.74 -26.45 -56.13
N GLU A 906 -5.65 -27.20 -56.32
CA GLU A 906 -5.20 -27.83 -57.58
C GLU A 906 -4.70 -26.96 -58.74
N GLY A 907 -3.60 -27.44 -59.35
CA GLY A 907 -3.43 -27.34 -60.80
C GLY A 907 -2.24 -26.54 -61.34
N GLU A 908 -1.06 -27.18 -61.35
CA GLU A 908 -0.13 -27.31 -62.49
C GLU A 908 0.36 -26.11 -63.34
N ASN A 909 1.70 -26.07 -63.41
CA ASN A 909 2.58 -25.98 -64.59
C ASN A 909 2.82 -24.69 -65.40
N CYS A 910 4.13 -24.56 -65.70
CA CYS A 910 4.78 -23.84 -66.80
C CYS A 910 4.81 -22.31 -66.73
N GLN A 911 5.83 -21.59 -67.18
CA GLN A 911 7.25 -21.78 -67.50
C GLN A 911 7.70 -20.34 -67.87
N ILE A 912 8.91 -19.95 -67.46
CA ILE A 912 9.89 -19.09 -68.18
C ILE A 912 9.34 -17.85 -68.94
N GLU A 913 9.70 -16.62 -68.51
CA GLU A 913 10.71 -15.79 -69.21
C GLU A 913 10.97 -14.45 -68.53
N LYS A 914 12.18 -13.97 -68.81
CA LYS A 914 12.88 -12.81 -68.27
C LYS A 914 12.21 -11.53 -68.77
N GLU A 915 12.22 -10.48 -67.95
CA GLU A 915 12.83 -9.22 -68.39
C GLU A 915 13.12 -8.25 -67.24
N SER A 916 14.20 -7.51 -67.45
CA SER A 916 14.89 -6.61 -66.56
C SER A 916 14.25 -5.22 -66.47
N SER A 917 14.25 -4.58 -65.30
CA SER A 917 14.62 -3.16 -65.20
C SER A 917 15.01 -2.76 -63.77
N LYS A 918 15.90 -1.77 -63.71
CA LYS A 918 16.72 -1.34 -62.58
C LYS A 918 16.03 -0.28 -61.72
N GLY A 919 16.49 -0.19 -60.45
CA GLY A 919 16.42 1.01 -59.59
C GLY A 919 15.24 0.98 -58.62
N ASN A 920 15.34 1.34 -57.34
CA ASN A 920 16.33 2.13 -56.64
C ASN A 920 16.29 1.81 -55.13
N LYS A 921 17.40 2.07 -54.43
CA LYS A 921 17.73 1.63 -53.08
C LYS A 921 16.89 2.26 -51.96
N ASN A 922 16.44 1.39 -51.04
CA ASN A 922 16.62 1.41 -49.58
C ASN A 922 16.56 2.75 -48.83
N SER A 923 15.46 2.94 -48.09
CA SER A 923 15.43 3.59 -46.79
C SER A 923 15.43 2.52 -45.67
N LYS A 924 16.21 2.79 -44.62
CA LYS A 924 16.21 2.06 -43.35
C LYS A 924 15.92 3.05 -42.24
#